data_AF-A0AAD9JXW3-F1
#
_entry.id   AF-A0AAD9JXW3-F1
#
_cell.length_a   1.000
_cell.length_b   1.000
_cell.length_c   1.000
_cell.angle_alpha   90.00
_cell.angle_beta   90.00
_cell.angle_gamma   90.00
#
_symmetry.space_group_name_H-M   'P 1'
#
loop_
_entity.id
_entity.type
_entity.pdbx_description
1 polymer ?
#
loop_
_entity_poly.entity_id
_entity_poly.type
_entity_poly.pdbx_seq_one_letter_code
_entity_poly.pdbx_strand_id
1 'polypeptide(L)'
;MMTSAEYGHLAGGTCIAEESPKYRGCSNDVLSLFDKWCSGKQTCKFDTRSSELEELNINCPAYIVKYSRLQHECIQVHSGCRPNKSNKLTERTGYLSSYITRTKGCGSPPLPWIISADPGQTIHLELIDFVQSTQSSSLVSCRSLYGFIVERTLGINQTICGGHDRQLAVYTSKTNSVEVNLVKDDLTDIGEFLIKYTVVGCAEPFPPRRAWYKREGNKAVFGCENNDKEWIITCTGNTWKGEIGNCSQEVTRKIPTITEKKTVSFDSAITMSAIIGTAVVMSVIAVVIGVVYVQKYRMHQETKRAALVHKTYSTMDRNIQAYYRPVTMNQSVDNRTLWDIPLSAHPEGHTMSADDQSEAKDICYGKEADISCPINEVIMMTSADYGHMTGGRCITEESPKYRGCSNDVLPLFDKWCSGKRECRFETPNDELEKLNVNCPAFIMKFLKLHHSCVKVTSTCSSNKPNQLRDKSGYLSSYITNTKTCGSFRSPWIISAKPGQAIHLELIDFSVSSQSSNLIRCRSVYGFILERALGINETICGGRNRRMALYTSKTNSVQVQIAKKKTKSEGEFLIEYKVVGCAELVPPKYAWYKREGNKALIGCEDNDKEWTVTCVENTWKGEIGNCSETVIHRTPVSPQTTSVGLTSVVIMAGIIGSAVVLSVITIVIGVVYVKRYR
;
A
#
# COMPACT_ATOMS: atom_id res chain seq x y z
N MET A 1 29.22 -1.73 -13.52
CA MET A 1 29.60 -1.20 -12.19
C MET A 1 31.08 -0.91 -12.24
N MET A 2 31.51 0.31 -11.96
CA MET A 2 32.93 0.62 -11.86
C MET A 2 33.52 -0.09 -10.63
N THR A 3 34.74 -0.61 -10.73
CA THR A 3 35.42 -1.29 -9.61
C THR A 3 36.61 -0.49 -9.12
N SER A 4 37.27 0.24 -10.02
CA SER A 4 38.26 1.26 -9.72
C SER A 4 38.26 2.33 -10.82
N ALA A 5 38.58 3.57 -10.46
CA ALA A 5 38.83 4.61 -11.44
C ALA A 5 39.91 5.56 -10.92
N GLU A 6 41.01 5.66 -11.65
CA GLU A 6 42.12 6.54 -11.34
C GLU A 6 42.25 7.60 -12.44
N TYR A 7 42.47 8.85 -12.06
CA TYR A 7 42.74 9.93 -13.01
C TYR A 7 44.02 10.67 -12.63
N GLY A 8 44.98 10.72 -13.56
CA GLY A 8 46.29 11.32 -13.34
C GLY A 8 47.38 10.79 -14.27
N HIS A 9 48.64 10.90 -13.85
CA HIS A 9 49.79 10.34 -14.56
C HIS A 9 50.12 8.94 -14.02
N LEU A 10 49.62 7.91 -14.72
CA LEU A 10 49.65 6.53 -14.26
C LEU A 10 50.80 5.76 -14.89
N ALA A 11 51.63 5.06 -14.12
CA ALA A 11 52.68 4.22 -14.69
C ALA A 11 52.09 3.04 -15.50
N GLY A 12 52.71 2.68 -16.63
CA GLY A 12 52.35 1.49 -17.41
C GLY A 12 51.05 1.59 -18.25
N GLY A 13 50.59 2.80 -18.57
CA GLY A 13 49.48 2.99 -19.52
C GLY A 13 49.93 2.85 -20.97
N THR A 14 49.11 2.25 -21.83
CA THR A 14 49.36 2.13 -23.28
C THR A 14 49.45 3.48 -24.01
N CYS A 15 49.04 4.57 -23.35
CA CYS A 15 49.06 5.93 -23.90
C CYS A 15 50.32 6.73 -23.54
N ILE A 16 51.36 6.12 -23.00
CA ILE A 16 52.57 6.82 -22.53
C ILE A 16 53.72 6.56 -23.48
N ALA A 17 54.19 7.61 -24.16
CA ALA A 17 55.30 7.52 -25.09
C ALA A 17 56.69 7.53 -24.40
N GLU A 18 56.80 8.06 -23.18
CA GLU A 18 58.04 8.08 -22.40
C GLU A 18 57.75 8.01 -20.90
N GLU A 19 58.30 7.00 -20.21
CA GLU A 19 58.24 6.92 -18.75
C GLU A 19 59.21 7.93 -18.14
N SER A 20 58.72 9.08 -17.68
CA SER A 20 59.51 9.96 -16.81
C SER A 20 59.38 9.47 -15.35
N PRO A 21 60.44 8.91 -14.73
CA PRO A 21 60.35 8.38 -13.37
C PRO A 21 60.04 9.45 -12.31
N LYS A 22 60.15 10.74 -12.66
CA LYS A 22 59.97 11.88 -11.74
C LYS A 22 58.51 12.14 -11.33
N TYR A 23 57.52 11.58 -12.05
CA TYR A 23 56.09 11.88 -11.81
C TYR A 23 55.23 10.65 -11.49
N ARG A 24 55.86 9.53 -11.10
CA ARG A 24 55.10 8.35 -10.62
C ARG A 24 54.31 8.70 -9.36
N GLY A 25 53.00 8.48 -9.40
CA GLY A 25 52.11 8.57 -8.22
C GLY A 25 51.24 9.83 -8.13
N CYS A 26 51.22 10.69 -9.16
CA CYS A 26 50.25 11.79 -9.20
C CYS A 26 48.93 11.32 -9.83
N SER A 27 48.06 10.73 -9.01
CA SER A 27 46.71 10.31 -9.41
C SER A 27 45.74 10.41 -8.24
N ASN A 28 44.49 10.76 -8.53
CA ASN A 28 43.41 10.71 -7.56
C ASN A 28 42.46 9.56 -7.88
N ASP A 29 41.89 8.96 -6.83
CA ASP A 29 40.72 8.09 -6.95
C ASP A 29 39.51 8.93 -7.36
N VAL A 30 38.95 8.62 -8.52
CA VAL A 30 37.80 9.28 -9.13
C VAL A 30 36.62 8.32 -9.27
N LEU A 31 36.62 7.22 -8.52
CA LEU A 31 35.58 6.20 -8.57
C LEU A 31 34.19 6.78 -8.33
N SER A 32 34.02 7.71 -7.38
CA SER A 32 32.73 8.33 -7.10
C SER A 32 32.18 9.14 -8.27
N LEU A 33 33.05 9.84 -9.02
CA LEU A 33 32.68 10.60 -10.21
C LEU A 33 32.25 9.66 -11.35
N PHE A 34 33.03 8.59 -11.58
CA PHE A 34 32.70 7.61 -12.60
C PHE A 34 31.52 6.70 -12.23
N ASP A 35 31.28 6.48 -10.94
CA ASP A 35 30.07 5.81 -10.45
C ASP A 35 28.84 6.66 -10.81
N LYS A 36 28.85 7.96 -10.51
CA LYS A 36 27.78 8.91 -10.90
C LYS A 36 27.55 8.91 -12.41
N TRP A 37 28.62 8.85 -13.21
CA TRP A 37 28.52 8.92 -14.67
C TRP A 37 28.12 7.61 -15.33
N CYS A 38 28.62 6.48 -14.85
CA CYS A 38 28.57 5.20 -15.57
C CYS A 38 27.93 4.04 -14.81
N SER A 39 28.04 3.99 -13.49
CA SER A 39 27.53 2.84 -12.74
C SER A 39 26.01 2.80 -12.75
N GLY A 40 25.47 1.58 -12.76
CA GLY A 40 24.02 1.32 -12.88
C GLY A 40 23.43 1.55 -14.28
N LYS A 41 24.17 2.08 -15.25
CA LYS A 41 23.71 2.31 -16.62
C LYS A 41 24.03 1.11 -17.52
N GLN A 42 23.18 0.90 -18.53
CA GLN A 42 23.41 -0.12 -19.56
C GLN A 42 24.55 0.29 -20.52
N THR A 43 24.66 1.58 -20.81
CA THR A 43 25.74 2.16 -21.62
C THR A 43 26.27 3.40 -20.92
N CYS A 44 27.58 3.63 -21.01
CA CYS A 44 28.19 4.86 -20.52
C CYS A 44 28.98 5.53 -21.65
N LYS A 45 28.73 6.83 -21.82
CA LYS A 45 29.53 7.74 -22.64
C LYS A 45 29.84 8.96 -21.79
N PHE A 46 31.10 9.36 -21.76
CA PHE A 46 31.56 10.53 -21.03
C PHE A 46 32.65 11.22 -21.86
N ASP A 47 32.80 12.52 -21.64
CA ASP A 47 33.88 13.30 -22.22
C ASP A 47 35.05 13.36 -21.23
N THR A 48 36.25 13.01 -21.68
CA THR A 48 37.47 13.10 -20.87
C THR A 48 37.90 14.55 -20.63
N ARG A 49 37.30 15.53 -21.34
CA ARG A 49 37.48 16.97 -21.16
C ARG A 49 36.39 17.61 -20.28
N SER A 50 35.67 16.81 -19.49
CA SER A 50 34.66 17.32 -18.57
C SER A 50 35.29 18.28 -17.55
N SER A 51 34.67 19.45 -17.36
CA SER A 51 35.12 20.43 -16.35
C SER A 51 35.15 19.85 -14.94
N GLU A 52 34.26 18.88 -14.62
CA GLU A 52 34.27 18.18 -13.33
C GLU A 52 35.59 17.41 -13.08
N LEU A 53 36.28 16.92 -14.13
CA LEU A 53 37.62 16.29 -14.01
C LEU A 53 38.73 17.33 -13.89
N GLU A 54 38.58 18.49 -14.52
CA GLU A 54 39.54 19.60 -14.44
C GLU A 54 39.53 20.28 -13.07
N GLU A 55 38.35 20.35 -12.44
CA GLU A 55 38.15 20.88 -11.08
C GLU A 55 38.71 19.97 -9.98
N LEU A 56 38.96 18.69 -10.29
CA LEU A 56 39.71 17.83 -9.38
C LEU A 56 41.14 18.38 -9.29
N ASN A 57 41.43 19.04 -8.16
CA ASN A 57 42.73 19.62 -7.82
C ASN A 57 43.78 18.52 -7.62
N ILE A 58 44.13 17.84 -8.72
CA ILE A 58 45.15 16.80 -8.76
C ILE A 58 46.48 17.54 -8.77
N ASN A 59 47.35 17.20 -7.83
CA ASN A 59 48.67 17.80 -7.65
C ASN A 59 49.67 17.40 -8.76
N CYS A 60 49.23 17.42 -10.02
CA CYS A 60 50.08 17.17 -11.17
C CYS A 60 50.45 18.51 -11.81
N PRO A 61 51.72 18.70 -12.20
CA PRO A 61 52.10 19.86 -13.00
C PRO A 61 51.23 19.99 -14.25
N ALA A 62 50.77 21.21 -14.55
CA ALA A 62 49.77 21.49 -15.58
C ALA A 62 50.16 21.02 -17.00
N TYR A 63 51.46 20.83 -17.26
CA TYR A 63 51.98 20.36 -18.55
C TYR A 63 51.93 18.83 -18.71
N ILE A 64 51.59 18.06 -17.68
CA ILE A 64 51.52 16.61 -17.76
C ILE A 64 50.16 16.20 -18.33
N VAL A 65 50.17 15.38 -19.39
CA VAL A 65 48.97 14.75 -19.93
C VAL A 65 48.40 13.79 -18.88
N LYS A 66 47.14 14.04 -18.50
CA LYS A 66 46.39 13.21 -17.55
C LYS A 66 45.64 12.12 -18.32
N TYR A 67 45.63 10.91 -17.79
CA TYR A 67 44.90 9.77 -18.34
C TYR A 67 43.92 9.22 -17.30
N SER A 68 42.83 8.62 -17.76
CA SER A 68 41.91 7.86 -16.90
C SER A 68 42.19 6.36 -17.06
N ARG A 69 42.40 5.64 -15.96
CA ARG A 69 42.38 4.18 -15.93
C ARG A 69 41.10 3.74 -15.25
N LEU A 70 40.25 3.04 -15.99
CA LEU A 70 38.95 2.59 -15.52
C LEU A 70 38.91 1.08 -15.51
N GLN A 71 38.46 0.49 -14.40
CA GLN A 71 38.09 -0.92 -14.33
C GLN A 71 36.61 -1.02 -14.02
N HIS A 72 35.94 -1.95 -14.67
CA HIS A 72 34.51 -2.15 -14.52
C HIS A 72 34.12 -3.61 -14.65
N GLU A 73 32.97 -3.93 -14.08
CA GLU A 73 32.33 -5.24 -14.15
C GLU A 73 30.89 -5.10 -14.66
N CYS A 74 30.50 -5.98 -15.57
CA CYS A 74 29.12 -6.10 -16.05
C CYS A 74 28.31 -6.98 -15.10
N ILE A 75 27.48 -6.36 -14.27
CA ILE A 75 26.62 -7.07 -13.32
C ILE A 75 25.32 -7.49 -14.01
N GLN A 76 25.01 -8.79 -13.95
CA GLN A 76 23.71 -9.30 -14.37
C GLN A 76 22.64 -8.92 -13.35
N VAL A 77 21.61 -8.22 -13.81
CA VAL A 77 20.50 -7.74 -12.97
C VAL A 77 19.18 -8.39 -13.40
N HIS A 78 18.27 -8.58 -12.46
CA HIS A 78 16.93 -9.06 -12.79
C HIS A 78 16.20 -8.01 -13.62
N SER A 79 15.84 -8.38 -14.85
CA SER A 79 15.26 -7.45 -15.83
C SER A 79 13.88 -7.88 -16.35
N GLY A 80 13.43 -9.08 -15.97
CA GLY A 80 12.15 -9.64 -16.36
C GLY A 80 11.06 -9.27 -15.36
N CYS A 81 10.13 -8.43 -15.79
CA CYS A 81 8.82 -8.36 -15.15
C CYS A 81 7.70 -8.52 -16.14
N ARG A 82 6.64 -9.22 -15.73
CA ARG A 82 5.41 -9.33 -16.52
C ARG A 82 4.38 -8.37 -15.92
N PRO A 83 3.76 -7.48 -16.72
CA PRO A 83 2.66 -6.66 -16.23
C PRO A 83 1.60 -7.59 -15.64
N ASN A 84 1.12 -7.26 -14.42
CA ASN A 84 0.12 -8.01 -13.64
C ASN A 84 0.58 -9.30 -12.96
N LYS A 85 1.87 -9.64 -12.93
CA LYS A 85 2.37 -10.74 -12.09
C LYS A 85 3.51 -10.23 -11.21
N SER A 86 3.42 -10.48 -9.91
CA SER A 86 4.49 -10.17 -8.98
C SER A 86 5.77 -10.91 -9.38
N ASN A 87 6.91 -10.21 -9.36
CA ASN A 87 8.18 -10.77 -9.79
C ASN A 87 8.80 -11.55 -8.63
N LYS A 88 8.42 -12.82 -8.52
CA LYS A 88 8.96 -13.72 -7.51
C LYS A 88 10.36 -14.18 -7.93
N LEU A 89 11.36 -13.82 -7.15
CA LEU A 89 12.76 -14.20 -7.28
C LEU A 89 13.06 -15.30 -6.27
N THR A 90 13.67 -16.39 -6.72
CA THR A 90 13.99 -17.57 -5.88
C THR A 90 15.47 -17.92 -5.93
N GLU A 91 16.25 -17.18 -6.71
CA GLU A 91 17.70 -17.32 -6.76
C GLU A 91 18.31 -16.98 -5.39
N ARG A 92 19.43 -17.63 -5.04
CA ARG A 92 20.10 -17.40 -3.76
C ARG A 92 20.77 -16.02 -3.68
N THR A 93 21.22 -15.51 -4.81
CA THR A 93 21.83 -14.17 -4.90
C THR A 93 21.36 -13.52 -6.17
N GLY A 94 21.26 -12.19 -6.14
CA GLY A 94 20.88 -11.43 -7.32
C GLY A 94 20.98 -9.93 -7.08
N TYR A 95 20.78 -9.18 -8.15
CA TYR A 95 20.85 -7.72 -8.15
C TYR A 95 19.56 -7.13 -8.70
N LEU A 96 18.97 -6.22 -7.94
CA LEU A 96 17.87 -5.36 -8.36
C LEU A 96 18.46 -4.03 -8.79
N SER A 97 17.97 -3.48 -9.90
CA SER A 97 18.51 -2.24 -10.47
C SER A 97 17.45 -1.15 -10.54
N SER A 98 17.78 0.02 -10.01
CA SER A 98 17.01 1.26 -10.16
C SER A 98 16.77 1.62 -11.64
N TYR A 99 17.76 1.42 -12.51
CA TYR A 99 17.61 1.59 -13.96
C TYR A 99 16.47 0.73 -14.53
N ILE A 100 16.37 -0.54 -14.12
CA ILE A 100 15.28 -1.44 -14.54
C ILE A 100 13.94 -0.94 -13.99
N THR A 101 13.89 -0.48 -12.75
CA THR A 101 12.67 0.13 -12.19
C THR A 101 12.25 1.37 -12.96
N ARG A 102 13.18 2.26 -13.28
CA ARG A 102 12.88 3.49 -14.01
C ARG A 102 12.38 3.19 -15.42
N THR A 103 13.08 2.33 -16.15
CA THR A 103 12.79 2.06 -17.57
C THR A 103 11.62 1.11 -17.78
N LYS A 104 11.47 0.08 -16.95
CA LYS A 104 10.44 -0.97 -17.11
C LYS A 104 9.33 -0.93 -16.06
N GLY A 105 9.48 -0.15 -15.00
CA GLY A 105 8.55 -0.15 -13.86
C GLY A 105 8.69 -1.36 -12.93
N CYS A 106 9.59 -2.31 -13.21
CA CYS A 106 9.77 -3.49 -12.37
C CYS A 106 10.38 -3.10 -11.02
N GLY A 107 9.82 -3.58 -9.92
CA GLY A 107 10.22 -3.19 -8.57
C GLY A 107 9.58 -1.92 -8.06
N SER A 108 8.78 -1.21 -8.86
CA SER A 108 8.00 -0.06 -8.36
C SER A 108 6.84 -0.53 -7.47
N PRO A 109 6.20 0.35 -6.67
CA PRO A 109 5.05 -0.01 -5.84
C PRO A 109 3.94 -0.83 -6.53
N PRO A 110 3.54 -0.58 -7.79
CA PRO A 110 2.54 -1.42 -8.47
C PRO A 110 3.06 -2.80 -8.92
N LEU A 111 4.38 -3.01 -8.99
CA LEU A 111 5.02 -4.24 -9.46
C LEU A 111 6.29 -4.56 -8.66
N PRO A 112 6.18 -4.82 -7.34
CA PRO A 112 7.34 -5.02 -6.49
C PRO A 112 8.17 -6.26 -6.86
N TRP A 113 9.42 -6.27 -6.41
CA TRP A 113 10.23 -7.48 -6.37
C TRP A 113 9.86 -8.30 -5.14
N ILE A 114 9.54 -9.58 -5.31
CA ILE A 114 9.28 -10.49 -4.18
C ILE A 114 10.42 -11.48 -4.12
N ILE A 115 11.33 -11.31 -3.17
CA ILE A 115 12.41 -12.27 -2.95
C ILE A 115 11.87 -13.35 -2.00
N SER A 116 12.01 -14.61 -2.40
CA SER A 116 11.51 -15.76 -1.66
C SER A 116 12.63 -16.78 -1.49
N ALA A 117 12.98 -17.05 -0.25
CA ALA A 117 13.87 -18.11 0.16
C ALA A 117 13.07 -19.32 0.69
N ASP A 118 13.75 -20.43 0.95
CA ASP A 118 13.12 -21.58 1.60
C ASP A 118 12.86 -21.27 3.08
N PRO A 119 11.86 -21.92 3.72
CA PRO A 119 11.59 -21.76 5.14
C PRO A 119 12.86 -21.91 5.98
N GLY A 120 13.00 -21.05 7.00
CA GLY A 120 14.17 -21.04 7.87
C GLY A 120 15.42 -20.36 7.30
N GLN A 121 15.38 -19.85 6.07
CA GLN A 121 16.40 -18.94 5.55
C GLN A 121 16.00 -17.47 5.76
N THR A 122 17.00 -16.60 5.77
CA THR A 122 16.86 -15.14 5.84
C THR A 122 17.44 -14.49 4.59
N ILE A 123 16.99 -13.29 4.26
CA ILE A 123 17.37 -12.53 3.07
C ILE A 123 18.10 -11.28 3.54
N HIS A 124 19.38 -11.20 3.21
CA HIS A 124 20.23 -10.04 3.46
C HIS A 124 20.20 -9.12 2.25
N LEU A 125 19.99 -7.83 2.49
CA LEU A 125 19.92 -6.79 1.47
C LEU A 125 21.02 -5.75 1.70
N GLU A 126 21.75 -5.47 0.63
CA GLU A 126 22.85 -4.51 0.60
C GLU A 126 22.58 -3.50 -0.53
N LEU A 127 22.58 -2.22 -0.21
CA LEU A 127 22.50 -1.12 -1.16
C LEU A 127 23.90 -0.84 -1.69
N ILE A 128 24.03 -0.80 -3.02
CA ILE A 128 25.22 -0.31 -3.71
C ILE A 128 24.85 1.03 -4.35
N ASP A 129 25.23 2.10 -3.68
CA ASP A 129 24.90 3.48 -4.02
C ASP A 129 26.00 4.10 -4.90
N PHE A 130 25.63 4.58 -6.09
CA PHE A 130 26.57 5.24 -7.02
C PHE A 130 26.53 6.76 -6.93
N VAL A 131 25.72 7.33 -6.02
CA VAL A 131 25.57 8.77 -5.82
C VAL A 131 26.14 9.15 -4.46
N GLN A 132 27.44 8.94 -4.32
CA GLN A 132 28.17 9.42 -3.17
C GLN A 132 28.49 10.91 -3.36
N SER A 133 28.08 11.74 -2.40
CA SER A 133 28.55 13.13 -2.36
C SER A 133 29.84 13.20 -1.55
N THR A 134 30.83 13.94 -2.04
CA THR A 134 32.09 14.21 -1.35
C THR A 134 31.94 15.06 -0.07
N GLN A 135 30.77 15.64 0.19
CA GLN A 135 30.54 16.45 1.40
C GLN A 135 30.18 15.57 2.60
N SER A 136 31.22 15.28 3.40
CA SER A 136 31.13 14.84 4.79
C SER A 136 30.45 15.94 5.63
N SER A 137 29.13 15.97 5.63
CA SER A 137 28.37 16.80 6.56
C SER A 137 27.52 15.91 7.46
N SER A 138 27.73 16.10 8.76
CA SER A 138 27.18 15.42 9.94
C SER A 138 25.84 14.67 9.78
N LEU A 139 25.80 13.42 10.24
CA LEU A 139 24.72 12.74 11.00
C LEU A 139 23.24 12.90 10.55
N VAL A 140 22.96 13.19 9.27
CA VAL A 140 21.58 13.20 8.76
C VAL A 140 21.09 11.78 8.45
N SER A 141 19.97 11.42 9.08
CA SER A 141 19.38 10.07 9.15
C SER A 141 18.86 9.45 7.83
N CYS A 142 18.85 10.11 6.68
CA CYS A 142 18.51 9.52 5.36
C CYS A 142 18.58 10.64 4.30
N ARG A 143 19.61 10.70 3.46
CA ARG A 143 19.72 11.80 2.47
C ARG A 143 18.76 11.62 1.31
N SER A 144 18.73 10.42 0.76
CA SER A 144 17.90 10.08 -0.40
C SER A 144 17.08 8.82 -0.12
N LEU A 145 15.80 8.86 -0.49
CA LEU A 145 14.88 7.74 -0.35
C LEU A 145 14.91 6.89 -1.62
N TYR A 146 15.41 5.67 -1.52
CA TYR A 146 15.51 4.74 -2.65
C TYR A 146 14.32 3.79 -2.76
N GLY A 147 13.70 3.45 -1.64
CA GLY A 147 12.68 2.41 -1.61
C GLY A 147 12.25 1.99 -0.22
N PHE A 148 11.49 0.90 -0.18
CA PHE A 148 10.97 0.25 1.01
C PHE A 148 11.11 -1.25 0.91
N ILE A 149 11.30 -1.90 2.05
CA ILE A 149 11.33 -3.34 2.23
C ILE A 149 10.15 -3.70 3.11
N VAL A 150 9.30 -4.61 2.66
CA VAL A 150 8.08 -5.01 3.36
C VAL A 150 8.13 -6.51 3.67
N GLU A 151 7.98 -6.87 4.94
CA GLU A 151 7.71 -8.24 5.38
C GLU A 151 6.26 -8.36 5.84
N ARG A 152 5.39 -8.79 4.92
CA ARG A 152 3.94 -8.80 5.13
C ARG A 152 3.49 -9.66 6.31
N THR A 153 4.18 -10.78 6.54
CA THR A 153 3.90 -11.74 7.63
C THR A 153 4.11 -11.13 9.02
N LEU A 154 5.01 -10.15 9.14
CA LEU A 154 5.35 -9.49 10.41
C LEU A 154 4.88 -8.03 10.47
N GLY A 155 4.31 -7.49 9.38
CA GLY A 155 3.95 -6.08 9.28
C GLY A 155 5.14 -5.11 9.35
N ILE A 156 6.36 -5.58 9.06
CA ILE A 156 7.57 -4.75 9.08
C ILE A 156 7.68 -3.99 7.76
N ASN A 157 7.98 -2.69 7.85
CA ASN A 157 8.31 -1.84 6.72
C ASN A 157 9.59 -1.04 7.03
N GLN A 158 10.66 -1.33 6.29
CA GLN A 158 11.96 -0.69 6.42
C GLN A 158 12.22 0.22 5.22
N THR A 159 12.64 1.45 5.48
CA THR A 159 13.02 2.40 4.43
C THR A 159 14.45 2.13 3.95
N ILE A 160 14.67 2.16 2.64
CA ILE A 160 15.98 2.10 2.00
C ILE A 160 16.46 3.52 1.74
N CYS A 161 17.55 3.88 2.38
CA CYS A 161 18.17 5.20 2.29
C CYS A 161 19.65 5.07 1.93
N GLY A 162 20.20 6.06 1.25
CA GLY A 162 21.65 6.17 1.11
C GLY A 162 22.11 7.61 0.89
N GLY A 163 23.23 7.77 0.18
CA GLY A 163 23.95 9.03 -0.01
C GLY A 163 25.13 9.24 0.94
N HIS A 164 25.54 8.22 1.70
CA HIS A 164 26.67 8.26 2.64
C HIS A 164 27.79 7.31 2.21
N ASP A 165 27.50 6.01 2.22
CA ASP A 165 28.44 4.95 1.87
C ASP A 165 28.05 4.31 0.53
N ARG A 166 29.07 3.93 -0.24
CA ARG A 166 28.90 3.23 -1.52
C ARG A 166 28.24 1.86 -1.33
N GLN A 167 28.56 1.17 -0.25
CA GLN A 167 27.98 -0.13 0.10
C GLN A 167 27.41 -0.04 1.51
N LEU A 168 26.13 -0.34 1.65
CA LEU A 168 25.42 -0.22 2.92
C LEU A 168 24.54 -1.45 3.13
N ALA A 169 24.76 -2.18 4.22
CA ALA A 169 23.84 -3.22 4.68
C ALA A 169 22.53 -2.55 5.13
N VAL A 170 21.47 -2.68 4.32
CA VAL A 170 20.22 -1.96 4.58
C VAL A 170 19.23 -2.77 5.39
N TYR A 171 19.23 -4.11 5.26
CA TYR A 171 18.27 -4.95 5.96
C TYR A 171 18.64 -6.43 5.99
N THR A 172 18.25 -7.12 7.05
CA THR A 172 18.26 -8.58 7.14
C THR A 172 16.87 -9.05 7.54
N SER A 173 16.27 -9.92 6.71
CA SER A 173 14.90 -10.34 6.93
C SER A 173 14.75 -11.27 8.13
N LYS A 174 13.57 -11.24 8.75
CA LYS A 174 13.16 -12.17 9.80
C LYS A 174 12.37 -13.36 9.28
N THR A 175 11.80 -13.21 8.08
CA THR A 175 11.11 -14.28 7.36
C THR A 175 11.81 -14.66 6.07
N ASN A 176 11.39 -15.74 5.45
CA ASN A 176 11.93 -16.23 4.18
C ASN A 176 11.34 -15.50 2.96
N SER A 177 10.60 -14.40 3.14
CA SER A 177 10.11 -13.61 2.00
C SER A 177 10.09 -12.12 2.32
N VAL A 178 10.69 -11.34 1.42
CA VAL A 178 10.66 -9.87 1.48
C VAL A 178 10.15 -9.31 0.18
N GLU A 179 9.41 -8.21 0.27
CA GLU A 179 8.99 -7.42 -0.87
C GLU A 179 9.83 -6.13 -0.93
N VAL A 180 10.49 -5.88 -2.05
CA VAL A 180 11.33 -4.70 -2.28
C VAL A 180 10.64 -3.78 -3.28
N ASN A 181 10.32 -2.58 -2.81
CA ASN A 181 9.64 -1.51 -3.54
C ASN A 181 10.62 -0.34 -3.76
N LEU A 182 11.06 -0.12 -4.99
CA LEU A 182 11.93 0.99 -5.37
C LEU A 182 11.09 2.18 -5.85
N VAL A 183 11.39 3.37 -5.35
CA VAL A 183 10.64 4.58 -5.71
C VAL A 183 11.02 5.00 -7.13
N LYS A 184 10.14 4.74 -8.11
CA LYS A 184 10.43 4.99 -9.53
C LYS A 184 10.66 6.47 -9.85
N ASP A 185 9.82 7.34 -9.30
CA ASP A 185 9.69 8.71 -9.77
C ASP A 185 10.82 9.62 -9.25
N ASP A 186 11.61 9.21 -8.25
CA ASP A 186 12.71 10.00 -7.66
C ASP A 186 14.09 9.67 -8.26
N LEU A 187 14.17 8.69 -9.16
CA LEU A 187 15.45 8.14 -9.63
C LEU A 187 16.21 9.01 -10.64
N THR A 188 15.61 10.07 -11.17
CA THR A 188 16.33 10.97 -12.09
C THR A 188 17.35 11.83 -11.36
N ASP A 189 17.03 12.23 -10.13
CA ASP A 189 17.82 13.20 -9.38
C ASP A 189 18.75 12.52 -8.38
N ILE A 190 18.38 11.32 -7.92
CA ILE A 190 19.18 10.53 -6.98
C ILE A 190 20.23 9.66 -7.71
N GLY A 191 20.20 9.60 -9.05
CA GLY A 191 21.07 8.74 -9.85
C GLY A 191 20.81 7.24 -9.68
N GLU A 192 21.69 6.41 -10.25
CA GLU A 192 21.50 4.96 -10.24
C GLU A 192 22.07 4.33 -8.97
N PHE A 193 21.48 3.20 -8.58
CA PHE A 193 21.94 2.30 -7.53
C PHE A 193 21.55 0.85 -7.85
N LEU A 194 22.18 -0.09 -7.16
CA LEU A 194 21.77 -1.51 -7.12
C LEU A 194 21.37 -1.93 -5.71
N ILE A 195 20.50 -2.93 -5.61
CA ILE A 195 20.31 -3.69 -4.37
C ILE A 195 20.77 -5.10 -4.63
N LYS A 196 21.82 -5.51 -3.95
CA LYS A 196 22.26 -6.90 -3.90
C LYS A 196 21.46 -7.60 -2.81
N TYR A 197 20.90 -8.75 -3.14
CA TYR A 197 20.29 -9.62 -2.16
C TYR A 197 21.05 -10.94 -2.07
N THR A 198 21.12 -11.48 -0.86
CA THR A 198 21.75 -12.78 -0.57
C THR A 198 20.87 -13.55 0.40
N VAL A 199 20.47 -14.75 0.01
CA VAL A 199 19.79 -15.71 0.89
C VAL A 199 20.84 -16.40 1.75
N VAL A 200 20.69 -16.23 3.06
CA VAL A 200 21.60 -16.73 4.10
C VAL A 200 20.86 -17.74 4.98
N GLY A 201 21.57 -18.80 5.33
CA GLY A 201 21.08 -19.86 6.20
C GLY A 201 20.60 -21.08 5.44
N CYS A 202 20.21 -22.09 6.20
CA CYS A 202 19.81 -23.37 5.65
C CYS A 202 18.29 -23.50 5.58
N ALA A 203 17.83 -23.99 4.42
CA ALA A 203 16.44 -24.39 4.21
C ALA A 203 16.03 -25.40 5.28
N GLU A 204 14.80 -25.30 5.74
CA GLU A 204 14.25 -26.21 6.73
C GLU A 204 14.32 -27.65 6.21
N PRO A 205 15.07 -28.54 6.89
CA PRO A 205 15.27 -29.90 6.41
C PRO A 205 14.00 -30.73 6.62
N PHE A 206 13.69 -31.62 5.69
CA PHE A 206 12.54 -32.52 5.83
C PHE A 206 12.87 -33.66 6.79
N PRO A 207 12.11 -33.86 7.88
CA PRO A 207 12.33 -35.00 8.77
C PRO A 207 12.07 -36.33 8.04
N PRO A 208 12.88 -37.37 8.31
CA PRO A 208 12.55 -38.73 7.90
C PRO A 208 11.17 -39.15 8.41
N ARG A 209 10.56 -40.17 7.79
CA ARG A 209 9.28 -40.70 8.28
C ARG A 209 9.40 -41.14 9.74
N ARG A 210 8.41 -40.75 10.57
CA ARG A 210 8.37 -41.00 12.03
C ARG A 210 9.52 -40.35 12.81
N ALA A 211 10.08 -39.27 12.28
CA ALA A 211 10.98 -38.39 13.00
C ALA A 211 10.28 -37.05 13.28
N TRP A 212 10.55 -36.48 14.43
CA TRP A 212 10.29 -35.07 14.70
C TRP A 212 11.56 -34.26 14.41
N TYR A 213 11.40 -32.97 14.15
CA TYR A 213 12.53 -32.04 14.06
C TYR A 213 12.25 -30.80 14.89
N LYS A 214 13.33 -30.21 15.42
CA LYS A 214 13.31 -28.96 16.15
C LYS A 214 14.52 -28.12 15.73
N ARG A 215 14.29 -26.86 15.39
CA ARG A 215 15.36 -25.93 15.03
C ARG A 215 15.76 -25.06 16.21
N GLU A 216 17.06 -24.95 16.45
CA GLU A 216 17.66 -24.15 17.50
C GLU A 216 18.78 -23.29 16.90
N GLY A 217 18.41 -22.14 16.34
CA GLY A 217 19.34 -21.23 15.67
C GLY A 217 19.99 -21.85 14.42
N ASN A 218 21.30 -22.08 14.50
CA ASN A 218 22.08 -22.75 13.44
C ASN A 218 22.16 -24.27 13.63
N LYS A 219 21.50 -24.86 14.62
CA LYS A 219 21.39 -26.31 14.79
C LYS A 219 19.98 -26.79 14.48
N ALA A 220 19.86 -28.00 13.97
CA ALA A 220 18.60 -28.73 13.91
C ALA A 220 18.77 -30.08 14.58
N VAL A 221 17.85 -30.39 15.49
CA VAL A 221 17.77 -31.65 16.21
C VAL A 221 16.64 -32.47 15.60
N PHE A 222 16.93 -33.70 15.22
CA PHE A 222 15.95 -34.70 14.82
C PHE A 222 15.88 -35.76 15.88
N GLY A 223 14.69 -36.24 16.22
CA GLY A 223 14.53 -37.43 17.02
C GLY A 223 13.50 -38.37 16.42
N CYS A 224 13.58 -39.65 16.75
CA CYS A 224 12.54 -40.61 16.35
C CYS A 224 11.35 -40.58 17.31
N GLU A 225 10.15 -40.84 16.79
CA GLU A 225 8.96 -40.95 17.63
C GLU A 225 8.96 -42.24 18.50
N ASN A 226 9.64 -43.30 18.05
CA ASN A 226 9.55 -44.63 18.65
C ASN A 226 10.80 -45.04 19.46
N ASN A 227 11.82 -44.19 19.53
CA ASN A 227 13.03 -44.45 20.31
C ASN A 227 13.72 -43.13 20.65
N ASP A 228 14.60 -43.15 21.66
CA ASP A 228 15.31 -41.97 22.15
C ASP A 228 16.55 -41.62 21.29
N LYS A 229 16.60 -42.03 20.01
CA LYS A 229 17.71 -41.65 19.13
C LYS A 229 17.48 -40.24 18.62
N GLU A 230 18.51 -39.40 18.79
CA GLU A 230 18.55 -38.05 18.27
C GLU A 230 19.77 -37.82 17.38
N TRP A 231 19.62 -36.96 16.38
CA TRP A 231 20.70 -36.48 15.51
C TRP A 231 20.72 -34.97 15.50
N ILE A 232 21.93 -34.40 15.56
CA ILE A 232 22.13 -32.96 15.50
C ILE A 232 22.89 -32.64 14.23
N ILE A 233 22.30 -31.81 13.38
CA ILE A 233 22.96 -31.22 12.23
C ILE A 233 23.18 -29.73 12.46
N THR A 234 24.27 -29.18 11.92
CA THR A 234 24.64 -27.78 12.06
C THR A 234 24.65 -27.10 10.70
N CYS A 235 23.97 -25.97 10.58
CA CYS A 235 23.95 -25.13 9.40
C CYS A 235 25.27 -24.37 9.31
N THR A 236 26.04 -24.59 8.25
CA THR A 236 27.29 -23.86 7.96
C THR A 236 27.16 -23.20 6.60
N GLY A 237 27.09 -21.87 6.59
CA GLY A 237 26.71 -21.12 5.39
C GLY A 237 25.28 -21.43 4.98
N ASN A 238 25.12 -22.14 3.86
CA ASN A 238 23.82 -22.48 3.27
C ASN A 238 23.61 -23.99 3.12
N THR A 239 24.39 -24.81 3.82
CA THR A 239 24.26 -26.28 3.83
C THR A 239 24.23 -26.81 5.25
N TRP A 240 23.37 -27.80 5.46
CA TRP A 240 23.38 -28.58 6.69
C TRP A 240 24.55 -29.56 6.68
N LYS A 241 25.30 -29.61 7.78
CA LYS A 241 26.36 -30.58 8.02
C LYS A 241 26.00 -31.49 9.19
N GLY A 242 26.24 -32.78 9.02
CA GLY A 242 25.91 -33.83 9.99
C GLY A 242 25.12 -34.95 9.32
N GLU A 243 25.01 -36.08 10.01
CA GLU A 243 24.33 -37.26 9.51
C GLU A 243 22.97 -37.41 10.20
N ILE A 244 21.93 -37.64 9.41
CA ILE A 244 20.60 -37.97 9.90
C ILE A 244 20.41 -39.47 9.71
N GLY A 245 20.27 -40.21 10.81
CA GLY A 245 19.94 -41.63 10.73
C GLY A 245 18.48 -41.87 10.34
N ASN A 246 18.17 -43.11 9.96
CA ASN A 246 16.82 -43.49 9.56
C ASN A 246 16.04 -44.02 10.78
N CYS A 247 14.84 -43.47 11.04
CA CYS A 247 13.90 -43.98 12.05
C CYS A 247 13.19 -45.29 11.65
N SER A 248 13.55 -45.88 10.50
CA SER A 248 12.93 -47.11 9.98
C SER A 248 13.47 -48.41 10.57
N GLN A 249 14.38 -48.38 11.56
CA GLN A 249 14.92 -49.64 12.09
C GLN A 249 13.82 -50.50 12.70
N GLU A 250 13.79 -51.72 12.14
CA GLU A 250 12.94 -52.83 12.49
C GLU A 250 12.91 -53.02 14.00
N VAL A 251 11.72 -52.93 14.58
CA VAL A 251 11.46 -53.60 15.85
C VAL A 251 11.60 -55.10 15.55
N THR A 252 12.81 -55.62 15.58
CA THR A 252 13.04 -57.04 15.86
C THR A 252 12.54 -57.23 17.28
N ARG A 253 11.23 -57.44 17.40
CA ARG A 253 10.59 -57.90 18.63
C ARG A 253 11.31 -59.21 18.97
N LYS A 254 12.27 -59.17 19.89
CA LYS A 254 12.45 -60.30 20.81
C LYS A 254 11.12 -60.42 21.51
N ILE A 255 10.32 -61.38 21.04
CA ILE A 255 9.07 -61.79 21.67
C ILE A 255 9.46 -62.28 23.07
N PRO A 256 9.05 -61.62 24.16
CA PRO A 256 9.07 -62.27 25.46
C PRO A 256 7.97 -63.33 25.44
N THR A 257 8.40 -64.59 25.51
CA THR A 257 7.54 -65.76 25.74
C THR A 257 6.91 -65.60 27.13
N ILE A 258 5.70 -65.04 27.18
CA ILE A 258 4.86 -65.06 28.39
C ILE A 258 3.72 -66.06 28.13
N THR A 259 3.94 -67.26 28.63
CA THR A 259 2.92 -68.25 28.94
C THR A 259 2.10 -67.76 30.12
N GLU A 260 0.86 -67.33 29.89
CA GLU A 260 -0.25 -67.63 30.79
C GLU A 260 -1.61 -67.41 30.10
N LYS A 261 -2.29 -68.53 29.83
CA LYS A 261 -3.69 -68.57 29.42
C LYS A 261 -4.55 -68.23 30.63
N LYS A 262 -5.28 -67.11 30.58
CA LYS A 262 -6.52 -66.95 31.34
C LYS A 262 -7.66 -66.74 30.37
N THR A 263 -8.42 -67.81 30.16
CA THR A 263 -9.63 -67.86 29.37
C THR A 263 -10.71 -67.00 30.03
N VAL A 264 -11.07 -65.89 29.40
CA VAL A 264 -12.30 -65.13 29.70
C VAL A 264 -13.26 -65.32 28.53
N SER A 265 -14.46 -65.75 28.90
CA SER A 265 -15.61 -66.05 28.04
C SER A 265 -15.91 -64.92 27.04
N PHE A 266 -16.11 -65.32 25.78
CA PHE A 266 -16.04 -64.49 24.58
C PHE A 266 -17.41 -64.48 23.89
N ASP A 267 -18.41 -63.84 24.49
CA ASP A 267 -19.75 -63.69 23.88
C ASP A 267 -20.24 -62.23 23.75
N SER A 268 -19.49 -61.23 24.26
CA SER A 268 -19.85 -59.80 24.16
C SER A 268 -18.91 -58.96 23.28
N ALA A 269 -17.79 -59.52 22.82
CA ALA A 269 -16.79 -58.81 22.00
C ALA A 269 -17.19 -58.73 20.51
N ILE A 270 -17.92 -59.73 20.02
CA ILE A 270 -18.35 -59.79 18.61
C ILE A 270 -19.44 -58.74 18.33
N THR A 271 -20.34 -58.51 19.29
CA THR A 271 -21.39 -57.48 19.18
C THR A 271 -20.80 -56.07 19.27
N MET A 272 -19.82 -55.82 20.14
CA MET A 272 -19.11 -54.52 20.21
C MET A 272 -18.29 -54.23 18.96
N SER A 273 -17.62 -55.25 18.40
CA SER A 273 -16.88 -55.12 17.13
C SER A 273 -17.80 -54.76 15.95
N ALA A 274 -18.99 -55.36 15.86
CA ALA A 274 -19.97 -55.06 14.82
C ALA A 274 -20.56 -53.64 14.95
N ILE A 275 -20.80 -53.17 16.18
CA ILE A 275 -21.32 -51.81 16.44
C ILE A 275 -20.26 -50.75 16.10
N ILE A 276 -19.01 -50.96 16.48
CA ILE A 276 -17.91 -50.04 16.15
C ILE A 276 -17.66 -50.04 14.63
N GLY A 277 -17.70 -51.22 13.99
CA GLY A 277 -17.55 -51.32 12.53
C GLY A 277 -18.62 -50.55 11.76
N THR A 278 -19.88 -50.67 12.16
CA THR A 278 -21.00 -49.95 11.51
C THR A 278 -20.94 -48.43 11.75
N ALA A 279 -20.55 -47.98 12.95
CA ALA A 279 -20.38 -46.55 13.26
C ALA A 279 -19.25 -45.90 12.43
N VAL A 280 -18.14 -46.61 12.22
CA VAL A 280 -17.02 -46.13 11.39
C VAL A 280 -17.44 -46.02 9.94
N VAL A 281 -18.14 -47.02 9.40
CA VAL A 281 -18.64 -47.00 8.01
C VAL A 281 -19.62 -45.83 7.79
N MET A 282 -20.56 -45.61 8.71
CA MET A 282 -21.49 -44.49 8.62
C MET A 282 -20.80 -43.12 8.70
N SER A 283 -19.74 -43.00 9.50
CA SER A 283 -18.94 -41.78 9.60
C SER A 283 -18.18 -41.48 8.31
N VAL A 284 -17.61 -42.50 7.66
CA VAL A 284 -16.93 -42.36 6.37
C VAL A 284 -17.92 -41.95 5.28
N ILE A 285 -19.12 -42.55 5.24
CA ILE A 285 -20.17 -42.20 4.28
C ILE A 285 -20.58 -40.73 4.46
N ALA A 286 -20.79 -40.26 5.70
CA ALA A 286 -21.15 -38.86 5.98
C ALA A 286 -20.09 -37.87 5.50
N VAL A 287 -18.80 -38.18 5.70
CA VAL A 287 -17.69 -37.34 5.22
C VAL A 287 -17.65 -37.30 3.69
N VAL A 288 -17.81 -38.45 3.02
CA VAL A 288 -17.82 -38.52 1.56
C VAL A 288 -18.99 -37.71 0.98
N ILE A 289 -20.20 -37.85 1.55
CA ILE A 289 -21.37 -37.06 1.14
C ILE A 289 -21.11 -35.56 1.37
N GLY A 290 -20.51 -35.18 2.50
CA GLY A 290 -20.13 -33.79 2.78
C GLY A 290 -19.15 -33.21 1.76
N VAL A 291 -18.11 -33.97 1.39
CA VAL A 291 -17.13 -33.56 0.37
C VAL A 291 -17.79 -33.41 -1.00
N VAL A 292 -18.64 -34.36 -1.40
CA VAL A 292 -19.38 -34.28 -2.68
C VAL A 292 -20.32 -33.08 -2.68
N TYR A 293 -21.00 -32.79 -1.57
CA TYR A 293 -21.89 -31.64 -1.45
C TYR A 293 -21.14 -30.31 -1.56
N VAL A 294 -19.97 -30.19 -0.90
CA VAL A 294 -19.09 -29.01 -0.99
C VAL A 294 -18.56 -28.83 -2.42
N GLN A 295 -18.15 -29.91 -3.09
CA GLN A 295 -17.69 -29.86 -4.49
C GLN A 295 -18.82 -29.42 -5.45
N LYS A 296 -20.02 -29.97 -5.29
CA LYS A 296 -21.19 -29.60 -6.12
C LYS A 296 -21.61 -28.15 -5.86
N TYR A 297 -21.54 -27.69 -4.61
CA TYR A 297 -21.83 -26.29 -4.26
C TYR A 297 -20.80 -25.33 -4.86
N ARG A 298 -19.51 -25.70 -4.86
CA ARG A 298 -18.44 -24.92 -5.51
C ARG A 298 -18.68 -24.76 -7.00
N MET A 299 -19.01 -25.84 -7.71
CA MET A 299 -19.35 -25.80 -9.14
C MET A 299 -20.55 -24.90 -9.43
N HIS A 300 -21.58 -24.92 -8.57
CA HIS A 300 -22.77 -24.06 -8.73
C HIS A 300 -22.47 -22.57 -8.46
N GLN A 301 -21.55 -22.26 -7.54
CA GLN A 301 -21.07 -20.90 -7.28
C GLN A 301 -20.26 -20.34 -8.47
N GLU A 302 -19.41 -21.17 -9.07
CA GLU A 302 -18.62 -20.78 -10.25
C GLU A 302 -19.52 -20.50 -11.46
N THR A 303 -20.60 -21.28 -11.66
CA THR A 303 -21.59 -21.00 -12.70
C THR A 303 -22.37 -19.71 -12.46
N LYS A 304 -22.75 -19.40 -11.21
CA LYS A 304 -23.41 -18.13 -10.87
C LYS A 304 -22.51 -16.91 -11.07
N ARG A 305 -21.22 -17.01 -10.73
CA ARG A 305 -20.24 -15.93 -10.97
C ARG A 305 -20.02 -15.71 -12.48
N ALA A 306 -19.90 -16.76 -13.27
CA ALA A 306 -19.79 -16.66 -14.72
C ALA A 306 -21.03 -16.00 -15.36
N ALA A 307 -22.23 -16.37 -14.92
CA ALA A 307 -23.48 -15.75 -15.39
C ALA A 307 -23.60 -14.26 -15.01
N LEU A 308 -23.15 -13.87 -13.81
CA LEU A 308 -23.16 -12.47 -13.39
C LEU A 308 -22.20 -11.62 -14.23
N VAL A 309 -20.98 -12.12 -14.48
CA VAL A 309 -19.99 -11.45 -15.32
C VAL A 309 -20.49 -11.28 -16.76
N HIS A 310 -21.15 -12.29 -17.32
CA HIS A 310 -21.73 -12.20 -18.66
C HIS A 310 -22.88 -11.17 -18.74
N LYS A 311 -23.70 -11.04 -17.70
CA LYS A 311 -24.75 -10.01 -17.62
C LYS A 311 -24.16 -8.60 -17.50
N THR A 312 -23.07 -8.43 -16.76
CA THR A 312 -22.38 -7.13 -16.67
C THR A 312 -21.74 -6.74 -18.01
N TYR A 313 -21.14 -7.70 -18.73
CA TYR A 313 -20.54 -7.44 -20.05
C TYR A 313 -21.59 -7.09 -21.12
N SER A 314 -22.74 -7.78 -21.17
CA SER A 314 -23.77 -7.47 -22.18
C SER A 314 -24.47 -6.13 -21.93
N THR A 315 -24.54 -5.67 -20.68
CA THR A 315 -25.09 -4.34 -20.34
C THR A 315 -24.10 -3.22 -20.69
N MET A 316 -22.79 -3.49 -20.60
CA MET A 316 -21.74 -2.56 -20.99
C MET A 316 -21.66 -2.38 -22.51
N ASP A 317 -21.87 -3.45 -23.28
CA ASP A 317 -21.83 -3.41 -24.75
C ASP A 317 -23.03 -2.63 -25.37
N ARG A 318 -24.22 -2.72 -24.74
CA ARG A 318 -25.37 -1.88 -25.12
C ARG A 318 -25.18 -0.40 -24.85
N ASN A 319 -24.46 -0.04 -23.79
CA ASN A 319 -24.18 1.37 -23.46
C ASN A 319 -23.06 1.95 -24.34
N ILE A 320 -22.14 1.13 -24.83
CA ILE A 320 -21.06 1.56 -25.73
C ILE A 320 -21.59 1.79 -27.16
N GLN A 321 -22.54 0.98 -27.66
CA GLN A 321 -23.16 1.22 -28.97
C GLN A 321 -24.09 2.45 -29.00
N ALA A 322 -24.59 2.92 -27.85
CA ALA A 322 -25.37 4.17 -27.79
C ALA A 322 -24.51 5.43 -27.96
N TYR A 323 -23.19 5.34 -27.75
CA TYR A 323 -22.27 6.48 -27.80
C TYR A 323 -21.55 6.64 -29.15
N TYR A 324 -21.67 5.67 -30.06
CA TYR A 324 -21.11 5.72 -31.42
C TYR A 324 -22.24 5.68 -32.47
N ARG A 325 -23.02 6.76 -32.57
CA ARG A 325 -23.68 7.10 -33.84
C ARG A 325 -22.85 8.17 -34.54
N PRO A 326 -22.41 7.96 -35.79
CA PRO A 326 -21.74 9.00 -36.56
C PRO A 326 -22.75 10.10 -36.89
N VAL A 327 -22.48 11.32 -36.42
CA VAL A 327 -23.23 12.51 -36.82
C VAL A 327 -22.78 12.89 -38.23
N THR A 328 -23.59 12.55 -39.23
CA THR A 328 -23.47 13.14 -40.56
C THR A 328 -24.02 14.56 -40.50
N MET A 329 -23.13 15.54 -40.67
CA MET A 329 -23.48 16.93 -40.94
C MET A 329 -24.20 16.98 -42.28
N ASN A 330 -25.48 17.37 -42.28
CA ASN A 330 -26.13 17.97 -43.44
C ASN A 330 -27.01 19.12 -42.97
N GLN A 331 -26.86 20.25 -43.67
CA GLN A 331 -27.61 21.48 -43.50
C GLN A 331 -29.09 21.27 -43.85
N SER A 332 -30.01 21.83 -43.07
CA SER A 332 -30.96 22.84 -43.56
C SER A 332 -31.78 23.44 -42.42
N VAL A 333 -32.04 24.72 -42.62
CA VAL A 333 -32.96 25.65 -41.95
C VAL A 333 -34.28 24.99 -41.53
N ASP A 334 -34.73 25.17 -40.27
CA ASP A 334 -35.99 25.86 -40.02
C ASP A 334 -36.24 26.29 -38.57
N ASN A 335 -36.84 27.47 -38.48
CA ASN A 335 -37.31 28.19 -37.31
C ASN A 335 -38.52 27.48 -36.67
N ARG A 336 -38.52 27.19 -35.37
CA ARG A 336 -39.71 27.31 -34.50
C ARG A 336 -39.42 27.13 -33.01
N THR A 337 -39.97 28.08 -32.26
CA THR A 337 -40.07 28.21 -30.80
C THR A 337 -40.84 27.06 -30.15
N LEU A 338 -40.32 26.51 -29.05
CA LEU A 338 -41.14 25.85 -28.03
C LEU A 338 -40.38 25.81 -26.69
N TRP A 339 -40.71 26.76 -25.80
CA TRP A 339 -40.40 26.68 -24.37
C TRP A 339 -41.54 25.91 -23.68
N ASP A 340 -41.20 25.27 -22.54
CA ASP A 340 -42.07 24.71 -21.49
C ASP A 340 -42.01 23.19 -21.30
N ILE A 341 -41.06 22.73 -20.46
CA ILE A 341 -41.23 21.55 -19.59
C ILE A 341 -40.60 21.86 -18.21
N PRO A 342 -41.31 21.69 -17.08
CA PRO A 342 -40.82 22.03 -15.75
C PRO A 342 -39.93 20.93 -15.16
N LEU A 343 -38.74 21.32 -14.68
CA LEU A 343 -37.90 20.52 -13.79
C LEU A 343 -38.56 20.44 -12.41
N SER A 344 -38.91 19.23 -11.98
CA SER A 344 -39.37 18.95 -10.61
C SER A 344 -38.45 17.97 -9.91
N ALA A 345 -38.19 18.30 -8.64
CA ALA A 345 -37.71 17.47 -7.53
C ALA A 345 -36.28 16.89 -7.59
N HIS A 346 -35.31 17.70 -7.15
CA HIS A 346 -34.08 17.21 -6.50
C HIS A 346 -34.30 17.21 -4.97
N PRO A 347 -33.86 16.19 -4.22
CA PRO A 347 -34.11 16.11 -2.80
C PRO A 347 -33.22 17.08 -2.02
N GLU A 348 -33.87 17.83 -1.13
CA GLU A 348 -33.36 18.57 0.03
C GLU A 348 -32.21 17.80 0.71
N GLY A 349 -31.09 18.37 1.13
CA GLY A 349 -30.89 19.65 1.78
C GLY A 349 -29.87 19.40 2.91
N HIS A 350 -28.61 19.11 2.55
CA HIS A 350 -27.52 19.19 3.52
C HIS A 350 -27.21 20.66 3.75
N THR A 351 -27.55 21.17 4.93
CA THR A 351 -27.15 22.49 5.42
C THR A 351 -25.63 22.60 5.34
N MET A 352 -25.12 23.29 4.32
CA MET A 352 -23.72 23.72 4.27
C MET A 352 -23.48 24.63 5.47
N SER A 353 -22.51 24.26 6.30
CA SER A 353 -22.06 25.04 7.46
C SER A 353 -21.70 26.46 7.01
N ALA A 354 -22.15 27.46 7.77
CA ALA A 354 -22.15 28.90 7.45
C ALA A 354 -20.76 29.58 7.35
N ASP A 355 -19.68 28.82 7.13
CA ASP A 355 -18.30 29.33 7.09
C ASP A 355 -17.60 29.13 5.74
N ASP A 356 -18.28 28.58 4.72
CA ASP A 356 -17.73 28.46 3.37
C ASP A 356 -18.00 29.74 2.56
N GLN A 357 -17.36 30.85 2.96
CA GLN A 357 -17.41 32.11 2.21
C GLN A 357 -16.61 31.97 0.92
N SER A 358 -17.25 31.47 -0.13
CA SER A 358 -16.71 31.56 -1.49
C SER A 358 -16.67 33.02 -1.93
N GLU A 359 -15.49 33.57 -2.13
CA GLU A 359 -15.32 34.95 -2.58
C GLU A 359 -15.24 34.99 -4.12
N ALA A 360 -16.14 35.76 -4.73
CA ALA A 360 -16.20 36.01 -6.17
C ALA A 360 -15.41 37.28 -6.54
N LYS A 361 -14.47 37.17 -7.47
CA LYS A 361 -13.62 38.28 -7.92
C LYS A 361 -13.67 38.40 -9.45
N ASP A 362 -14.03 39.60 -9.92
CA ASP A 362 -13.94 39.98 -11.33
C ASP A 362 -12.62 40.73 -11.54
N ILE A 363 -11.81 40.29 -12.48
CA ILE A 363 -10.50 40.86 -12.79
C ILE A 363 -10.53 41.34 -14.24
N CYS A 364 -10.48 42.65 -14.40
CA CYS A 364 -10.57 43.31 -15.69
C CYS A 364 -9.23 43.28 -16.41
N TYR A 365 -9.28 43.37 -17.74
CA TYR A 365 -8.10 43.45 -18.60
C TYR A 365 -7.11 44.53 -18.11
N GLY A 366 -5.82 44.19 -18.09
CA GLY A 366 -4.72 45.04 -17.65
C GLY A 366 -4.64 45.22 -16.13
N LYS A 367 -5.39 44.44 -15.33
CA LYS A 367 -5.32 44.49 -13.87
C LYS A 367 -4.54 43.31 -13.31
N GLU A 368 -3.71 43.61 -12.30
CA GLU A 368 -3.11 42.61 -11.43
C GLU A 368 -4.15 42.13 -10.41
N ALA A 369 -4.10 40.83 -10.13
CA ALA A 369 -4.88 40.23 -9.06
C ALA A 369 -3.96 39.58 -8.03
N ASP A 370 -4.20 39.92 -6.77
CA ASP A 370 -3.64 39.23 -5.61
C ASP A 370 -4.76 38.47 -4.89
N ILE A 371 -4.52 37.19 -4.61
CA ILE A 371 -5.37 36.31 -3.82
C ILE A 371 -4.50 35.78 -2.69
N SER A 372 -4.93 35.95 -1.44
CA SER A 372 -4.19 35.50 -0.27
C SER A 372 -5.13 34.91 0.77
N CYS A 373 -4.69 33.84 1.41
CA CYS A 373 -5.39 33.21 2.52
C CYS A 373 -4.67 33.44 3.86
N PRO A 374 -5.40 33.41 4.98
CA PRO A 374 -4.83 33.46 6.33
C PRO A 374 -3.75 32.40 6.58
N ILE A 375 -3.03 32.58 7.69
CA ILE A 375 -2.02 31.61 8.13
C ILE A 375 -2.70 30.26 8.41
N ASN A 376 -2.10 29.18 7.91
CA ASN A 376 -2.61 27.79 7.98
C ASN A 376 -3.81 27.53 7.08
N GLU A 377 -4.06 28.39 6.11
CA GLU A 377 -5.04 28.17 5.06
C GLU A 377 -4.36 28.22 3.70
N VAL A 378 -4.98 27.55 2.73
CA VAL A 378 -4.54 27.57 1.33
C VAL A 378 -5.72 27.86 0.42
N ILE A 379 -5.43 28.49 -0.70
CA ILE A 379 -6.39 28.82 -1.74
C ILE A 379 -6.90 27.51 -2.34
N MET A 380 -8.20 27.36 -2.47
CA MET A 380 -8.85 26.37 -3.32
C MET A 380 -9.75 27.11 -4.29
N MET A 381 -9.34 27.14 -5.55
CA MET A 381 -10.18 27.67 -6.63
C MET A 381 -11.43 26.79 -6.74
N THR A 382 -12.60 27.37 -6.92
CA THR A 382 -13.88 26.64 -7.03
C THR A 382 -14.48 26.78 -8.41
N SER A 383 -14.31 27.94 -9.05
CA SER A 383 -14.52 28.15 -10.48
C SER A 383 -13.57 29.21 -11.02
N ALA A 384 -13.32 29.17 -12.33
CA ALA A 384 -12.60 30.21 -13.03
C ALA A 384 -13.08 30.27 -14.49
N ASP A 385 -13.64 31.40 -14.89
CA ASP A 385 -14.19 31.61 -16.22
C ASP A 385 -13.49 32.78 -16.89
N TYR A 386 -13.00 32.58 -18.12
CA TYR A 386 -12.35 33.62 -18.90
C TYR A 386 -13.09 33.87 -20.20
N GLY A 387 -13.49 35.13 -20.44
CA GLY A 387 -14.25 35.52 -21.62
C GLY A 387 -15.03 36.82 -21.43
N HIS A 388 -16.17 36.93 -22.13
CA HIS A 388 -17.11 38.03 -22.03
C HIS A 388 -18.45 37.53 -21.47
N MET A 389 -18.45 37.22 -20.16
CA MET A 389 -19.58 36.64 -19.44
C MET A 389 -20.75 37.63 -19.30
N THR A 390 -21.93 37.14 -18.93
CA THR A 390 -23.09 37.98 -18.64
C THR A 390 -22.92 38.69 -17.29
N GLY A 391 -22.66 39.99 -17.33
CA GLY A 391 -22.49 40.82 -16.13
C GLY A 391 -21.09 40.77 -15.53
N GLY A 392 -20.86 41.60 -14.52
CA GLY A 392 -19.57 41.75 -13.84
C GLY A 392 -19.07 43.19 -13.82
N ARG A 393 -18.13 43.49 -12.92
CA ARG A 393 -17.60 44.85 -12.70
C ARG A 393 -16.81 45.41 -13.88
N CYS A 394 -16.42 44.57 -14.84
CA CYS A 394 -15.56 44.91 -15.96
C CYS A 394 -16.32 45.30 -17.25
N ILE A 395 -17.66 45.19 -17.26
CA ILE A 395 -18.48 45.52 -18.42
C ILE A 395 -19.19 46.84 -18.15
N THR A 396 -18.78 47.91 -18.83
CA THR A 396 -19.38 49.24 -18.70
C THR A 396 -20.48 49.51 -19.72
N GLU A 397 -20.54 48.74 -20.82
CA GLU A 397 -21.46 48.98 -21.93
C GLU A 397 -22.52 47.90 -22.08
N GLU A 398 -23.75 48.33 -22.34
CA GLU A 398 -24.91 47.45 -22.39
C GLU A 398 -25.07 46.65 -23.69
N SER A 399 -24.09 46.65 -24.61
CA SER A 399 -24.28 46.01 -25.92
C SER A 399 -24.66 44.52 -25.76
N PRO A 400 -25.90 44.12 -26.06
CA PRO A 400 -26.39 42.78 -25.71
C PRO A 400 -25.92 41.71 -26.70
N LYS A 401 -25.38 42.13 -27.85
CA LYS A 401 -25.09 41.27 -29.01
C LYS A 401 -23.98 40.24 -28.78
N TYR A 402 -23.12 40.43 -27.78
CA TYR A 402 -21.90 39.62 -27.60
C TYR A 402 -21.72 39.02 -26.21
N ARG A 403 -22.79 38.97 -25.41
CA ARG A 403 -22.75 38.44 -24.04
C ARG A 403 -22.73 36.91 -24.01
N GLY A 404 -22.00 36.34 -23.05
CA GLY A 404 -22.12 34.94 -22.65
C GLY A 404 -21.08 33.99 -23.24
N CYS A 405 -20.04 34.49 -23.91
CA CYS A 405 -18.92 33.63 -24.34
C CYS A 405 -17.88 33.53 -23.20
N SER A 406 -17.55 32.32 -22.78
CA SER A 406 -16.46 32.05 -21.83
C SER A 406 -15.96 30.63 -21.98
N ASN A 407 -14.74 30.39 -21.53
CA ASN A 407 -14.22 29.04 -21.31
C ASN A 407 -13.92 28.86 -19.82
N ASP A 408 -14.15 27.64 -19.32
CA ASP A 408 -13.67 27.20 -18.01
C ASP A 408 -12.13 27.11 -18.06
N VAL A 409 -11.48 27.91 -17.23
CA VAL A 409 -10.03 27.99 -17.07
C VAL A 409 -9.60 27.54 -15.67
N LEU A 410 -10.47 26.87 -14.93
CA LEU A 410 -10.16 26.35 -13.59
C LEU A 410 -8.89 25.49 -13.55
N PRO A 411 -8.59 24.59 -14.51
CA PRO A 411 -7.34 23.82 -14.48
C PRO A 411 -6.09 24.70 -14.53
N LEU A 412 -6.16 25.86 -15.22
CA LEU A 412 -5.06 26.81 -15.28
C LEU A 412 -4.84 27.50 -13.93
N PHE A 413 -5.93 27.95 -13.29
CA PHE A 413 -5.87 28.60 -12.00
C PHE A 413 -5.62 27.64 -10.83
N ASP A 414 -5.99 26.37 -10.97
CA ASP A 414 -5.59 25.32 -10.04
C ASP A 414 -4.05 25.18 -10.02
N LYS A 415 -3.43 25.15 -11.19
CA LYS A 415 -1.97 25.10 -11.32
C LYS A 415 -1.29 26.35 -10.75
N TRP A 416 -1.90 27.52 -10.93
CA TRP A 416 -1.31 28.80 -10.50
C TRP A 416 -1.55 29.13 -9.04
N CYS A 417 -2.73 28.86 -8.50
CA CYS A 417 -3.16 29.37 -7.21
C CYS A 417 -3.55 28.27 -6.22
N SER A 418 -4.25 27.22 -6.65
CA SER A 418 -4.75 26.22 -5.71
C SER A 418 -3.63 25.51 -4.96
N GLY A 419 -3.87 25.27 -3.67
CA GLY A 419 -2.90 24.67 -2.74
C GLY A 419 -1.82 25.63 -2.25
N LYS A 420 -1.76 26.89 -2.72
CA LYS A 420 -0.82 27.92 -2.24
C LYS A 420 -1.51 28.83 -1.23
N ARG A 421 -0.73 29.53 -0.40
CA ARG A 421 -1.26 30.56 0.50
C ARG A 421 -1.54 31.88 -0.22
N GLU A 422 -0.70 32.21 -1.19
CA GLU A 422 -0.73 33.47 -1.93
C GLU A 422 -0.57 33.18 -3.42
N CYS A 423 -1.28 33.94 -4.26
CA CYS A 423 -1.24 33.86 -5.71
C CYS A 423 -1.35 35.25 -6.32
N ARG A 424 -0.37 35.62 -7.14
CA ARG A 424 -0.34 36.87 -7.90
C ARG A 424 -0.20 36.59 -9.39
N PHE A 425 -1.00 37.27 -10.19
CA PHE A 425 -0.95 37.17 -11.64
C PHE A 425 -1.56 38.41 -12.29
N GLU A 426 -1.17 38.66 -13.53
CA GLU A 426 -1.70 39.75 -14.36
C GLU A 426 -2.63 39.18 -15.43
N THR A 427 -3.63 39.96 -15.82
CA THR A 427 -4.55 39.62 -16.90
C THR A 427 -4.50 40.67 -18.01
N PRO A 428 -4.52 40.27 -19.29
CA PRO A 428 -4.27 38.91 -19.77
C PRO A 428 -2.79 38.56 -19.60
N ASN A 429 -2.46 37.28 -19.73
CA ASN A 429 -1.08 36.85 -19.89
C ASN A 429 -0.98 35.87 -21.06
N ASP A 430 0.24 35.56 -21.49
CA ASP A 430 0.52 34.70 -22.64
C ASP A 430 -0.24 33.36 -22.61
N GLU A 431 -0.46 32.76 -21.43
CA GLU A 431 -1.19 31.49 -21.32
C GLU A 431 -2.71 31.68 -21.54
N LEU A 432 -3.30 32.76 -21.01
CA LEU A 432 -4.72 33.11 -21.23
C LEU A 432 -5.00 33.56 -22.67
N GLU A 433 -4.07 34.28 -23.32
CA GLU A 433 -4.22 34.71 -24.71
C GLU A 433 -4.17 33.54 -25.70
N LYS A 434 -3.38 32.51 -25.38
CA LYS A 434 -3.30 31.27 -26.17
C LYS A 434 -4.55 30.40 -26.06
N LEU A 435 -5.44 30.67 -25.11
CA LEU A 435 -6.71 29.96 -25.01
C LEU A 435 -7.62 30.37 -26.15
N ASN A 436 -8.04 29.38 -26.94
CA ASN A 436 -9.05 29.55 -27.98
C ASN A 436 -10.44 29.69 -27.34
N VAL A 437 -10.70 30.85 -26.74
CA VAL A 437 -12.04 31.22 -26.24
C VAL A 437 -12.90 31.58 -27.43
N ASN A 438 -14.11 31.02 -27.50
CA ASN A 438 -15.11 31.30 -28.54
C ASN A 438 -15.73 32.70 -28.40
N CYS A 439 -14.91 33.71 -28.19
CA CYS A 439 -15.26 35.12 -28.17
C CYS A 439 -14.61 35.80 -29.39
N PRO A 440 -15.34 36.66 -30.13
CA PRO A 440 -14.74 37.51 -31.14
C PRO A 440 -13.52 38.27 -30.62
N ALA A 441 -12.44 38.32 -31.42
CA ALA A 441 -11.14 38.85 -31.00
C ALA A 441 -11.17 40.34 -30.59
N PHE A 442 -12.15 41.12 -31.07
CA PHE A 442 -12.29 42.54 -30.74
C PHE A 442 -12.97 42.80 -29.39
N ILE A 443 -13.53 41.76 -28.74
CA ILE A 443 -14.21 41.93 -27.45
C ILE A 443 -13.19 41.81 -26.33
N MET A 444 -13.22 42.79 -25.42
CA MET A 444 -12.43 42.72 -24.20
C MET A 444 -12.91 41.55 -23.33
N LYS A 445 -11.98 40.63 -23.08
CA LYS A 445 -12.17 39.50 -22.18
C LYS A 445 -11.80 39.91 -20.77
N PHE A 446 -12.48 39.36 -19.78
CA PHE A 446 -12.14 39.49 -18.37
C PHE A 446 -12.23 38.13 -17.71
N LEU A 447 -11.68 38.05 -16.50
CA LEU A 447 -11.62 36.83 -15.72
C LEU A 447 -12.57 36.93 -14.53
N LYS A 448 -13.38 35.90 -14.32
CA LYS A 448 -14.23 35.74 -13.14
C LYS A 448 -13.75 34.54 -12.36
N LEU A 449 -13.37 34.76 -11.10
CA LEU A 449 -12.84 33.73 -10.22
C LEU A 449 -13.71 33.54 -9.01
N HIS A 450 -13.85 32.30 -8.58
CA HIS A 450 -14.35 31.97 -7.25
C HIS A 450 -13.30 31.14 -6.51
N HIS A 451 -13.03 31.50 -5.26
CA HIS A 451 -12.09 30.75 -4.43
C HIS A 451 -12.60 30.66 -2.99
N SER A 452 -12.03 29.71 -2.26
CA SER A 452 -12.21 29.54 -0.82
C SER A 452 -10.85 29.38 -0.16
N CYS A 453 -10.72 29.83 1.08
CA CYS A 453 -9.55 29.56 1.90
C CYS A 453 -9.84 28.36 2.79
N VAL A 454 -9.04 27.30 2.64
CA VAL A 454 -9.27 26.04 3.35
C VAL A 454 -8.19 25.80 4.37
N LYS A 455 -8.63 25.61 5.61
CA LYS A 455 -7.77 25.31 6.74
C LYS A 455 -7.07 23.97 6.57
N VAL A 456 -5.74 24.03 6.59
CA VAL A 456 -4.86 22.87 6.48
C VAL A 456 -4.13 22.63 7.78
N THR A 457 -3.86 21.36 8.04
CA THR A 457 -3.07 20.97 9.21
C THR A 457 -1.63 21.42 9.01
N SER A 458 -1.14 22.30 9.89
CA SER A 458 0.16 22.97 9.73
C SER A 458 1.07 22.93 10.96
N THR A 459 0.52 22.56 12.11
CA THR A 459 1.25 22.41 13.38
C THR A 459 1.88 21.03 13.41
N CYS A 460 3.20 20.96 13.39
CA CYS A 460 3.93 19.71 13.44
C CYS A 460 5.23 19.84 14.22
N SER A 461 5.70 18.72 14.77
CA SER A 461 7.04 18.62 15.36
C SER A 461 7.99 17.99 14.36
N SER A 462 9.08 18.68 14.01
CA SER A 462 10.10 18.14 13.11
C SER A 462 10.60 16.77 13.62
N ASN A 463 10.71 15.80 12.72
CA ASN A 463 11.19 14.44 12.98
C ASN A 463 10.34 13.58 13.94
N LYS A 464 9.08 13.94 14.21
CA LYS A 464 8.15 13.08 14.93
C LYS A 464 6.86 12.89 14.12
N PRO A 465 6.18 11.74 14.26
CA PRO A 465 4.85 11.57 13.70
C PRO A 465 3.85 12.55 14.33
N ASN A 466 3.00 13.15 13.50
CA ASN A 466 2.02 14.15 13.92
C ASN A 466 0.65 13.51 14.08
N GLN A 467 0.13 13.50 15.30
CA GLN A 467 -1.14 12.86 15.64
C GLN A 467 -2.31 13.80 15.35
N LEU A 468 -3.22 13.39 14.48
CA LEU A 468 -4.45 14.10 14.14
C LEU A 468 -5.64 13.33 14.69
N ARG A 469 -6.45 14.01 15.52
CA ARG A 469 -7.62 13.41 16.19
C ARG A 469 -8.93 14.09 15.80
N ASP A 470 -8.85 15.10 14.94
CA ASP A 470 -10.02 15.80 14.43
C ASP A 470 -10.86 14.87 13.55
N LYS A 471 -12.17 15.08 13.54
CA LYS A 471 -13.09 14.24 12.75
C LYS A 471 -12.93 14.44 11.24
N SER A 472 -12.37 15.56 10.82
CA SER A 472 -12.09 15.84 9.42
C SER A 472 -11.04 16.94 9.29
N GLY A 473 -10.38 17.01 8.16
CA GLY A 473 -9.46 18.11 7.84
C GLY A 473 -8.75 17.91 6.51
N TYR A 474 -7.84 18.82 6.22
CA TYR A 474 -7.03 18.79 4.99
C TYR A 474 -5.55 18.69 5.32
N LEU A 475 -4.86 17.83 4.58
CA LEU A 475 -3.40 17.76 4.51
C LEU A 475 -2.97 18.41 3.20
N SER A 476 -1.90 19.20 3.21
CA SER A 476 -1.47 19.96 2.03
C SER A 476 -0.03 19.63 1.64
N SER A 477 0.20 19.42 0.35
CA SER A 477 1.55 19.29 -0.21
C SER A 477 2.41 20.53 0.05
N TYR A 478 1.81 21.72 0.04
CA TYR A 478 2.49 22.99 0.31
C TYR A 478 3.08 23.01 1.73
N ILE A 479 2.32 22.54 2.72
CA ILE A 479 2.80 22.43 4.10
C ILE A 479 3.95 21.41 4.19
N THR A 480 3.85 20.28 3.50
CA THR A 480 4.95 19.29 3.43
C THR A 480 6.20 19.89 2.80
N ASN A 481 6.05 20.63 1.71
CA ASN A 481 7.17 21.22 0.98
C ASN A 481 7.88 22.32 1.77
N THR A 482 7.11 23.14 2.51
CA THR A 482 7.65 24.30 3.25
C THR A 482 8.12 23.95 4.66
N LYS A 483 7.40 23.08 5.38
CA LYS A 483 7.66 22.76 6.79
C LYS A 483 8.15 21.34 7.04
N THR A 484 8.21 20.48 6.02
CA THR A 484 8.51 19.04 6.12
C THR A 484 7.49 18.21 6.92
N CYS A 485 6.40 18.81 7.38
CA CYS A 485 5.29 18.11 8.03
C CYS A 485 4.59 17.16 7.05
N GLY A 486 4.24 15.95 7.45
CA GLY A 486 3.65 14.96 6.56
C GLY A 486 4.65 14.24 5.67
N SER A 487 5.93 14.62 5.68
CA SER A 487 6.97 13.88 4.96
C SER A 487 7.22 12.50 5.57
N PHE A 488 8.05 11.69 4.91
CA PHE A 488 8.51 10.41 5.43
C PHE A 488 9.14 10.49 6.84
N ARG A 489 9.77 11.62 7.19
CA ARG A 489 10.41 11.83 8.50
C ARG A 489 9.45 12.30 9.58
N SER A 490 8.34 12.93 9.20
CA SER A 490 7.36 13.49 10.13
C SER A 490 5.95 13.23 9.60
N PRO A 491 5.53 11.96 9.49
CA PRO A 491 4.30 11.58 8.82
C PRO A 491 3.06 12.02 9.61
N TRP A 492 1.92 12.14 8.94
CA TRP A 492 0.64 12.35 9.60
C TRP A 492 0.10 11.01 10.10
N ILE A 493 -0.38 10.94 11.34
CA ILE A 493 -1.09 9.79 11.90
C ILE A 493 -2.51 10.26 12.24
N ILE A 494 -3.48 9.86 11.43
CA ILE A 494 -4.88 10.16 11.65
C ILE A 494 -5.46 9.05 12.52
N SER A 495 -6.00 9.42 13.67
CA SER A 495 -6.56 8.50 14.66
C SER A 495 -8.04 8.80 14.90
N ALA A 496 -8.89 7.82 14.64
CA ALA A 496 -10.30 7.81 14.98
C ALA A 496 -10.55 6.97 16.25
N LYS A 497 -11.78 7.02 16.78
CA LYS A 497 -12.17 6.11 17.88
C LYS A 497 -12.33 4.68 17.33
N PRO A 498 -12.13 3.64 18.16
CA PRO A 498 -12.41 2.26 17.78
C PRO A 498 -13.80 2.12 17.15
N GLY A 499 -13.95 1.26 16.14
CA GLY A 499 -15.19 1.10 15.37
C GLY A 499 -15.47 2.17 14.30
N GLN A 500 -14.66 3.23 14.20
CA GLN A 500 -14.72 4.19 13.10
C GLN A 500 -13.69 3.86 12.02
N ALA A 501 -13.94 4.31 10.81
CA ALA A 501 -13.02 4.26 9.68
C ALA A 501 -12.63 5.69 9.25
N ILE A 502 -11.55 5.80 8.49
CA ILE A 502 -10.98 7.04 7.99
C ILE A 502 -11.04 6.98 6.47
N HIS A 503 -11.84 7.87 5.89
CA HIS A 503 -11.98 8.06 4.47
C HIS A 503 -11.04 9.16 3.98
N LEU A 504 -10.29 8.89 2.91
CA LEU A 504 -9.30 9.78 2.33
C LEU A 504 -9.65 10.08 0.86
N GLU A 505 -9.64 11.35 0.50
CA GLU A 505 -9.89 11.84 -0.86
C GLU A 505 -8.75 12.79 -1.29
N LEU A 506 -8.25 12.61 -2.51
CA LEU A 506 -7.26 13.49 -3.14
C LEU A 506 -7.97 14.61 -3.88
N ILE A 507 -7.50 15.84 -3.68
CA ILE A 507 -7.82 17.01 -4.49
C ILE A 507 -6.54 17.44 -5.21
N ASP A 508 -6.44 17.11 -6.49
CA ASP A 508 -5.26 17.29 -7.32
C ASP A 508 -5.39 18.51 -8.23
N PHE A 509 -4.52 19.49 -8.04
CA PHE A 509 -4.50 20.74 -8.81
C PHE A 509 -3.56 20.70 -10.02
N SER A 510 -2.96 19.54 -10.32
CA SER A 510 -2.02 19.34 -11.42
C SER A 510 -2.64 18.70 -12.67
N VAL A 511 -3.95 18.48 -12.66
CA VAL A 511 -4.65 17.74 -13.72
C VAL A 511 -4.67 18.55 -15.01
N SER A 512 -3.84 18.14 -15.98
CA SER A 512 -3.92 18.67 -17.35
C SER A 512 -5.07 18.02 -18.09
N SER A 513 -5.82 18.78 -18.90
CA SER A 513 -6.93 18.31 -19.75
C SER A 513 -6.56 17.31 -20.85
N GLN A 514 -5.29 16.88 -20.95
CA GLN A 514 -4.85 15.93 -21.97
C GLN A 514 -5.18 14.47 -21.60
N SER A 515 -6.20 13.94 -22.28
CA SER A 515 -6.70 12.56 -22.19
C SER A 515 -5.70 11.55 -22.80
N SER A 516 -4.66 11.16 -22.05
CA SER A 516 -3.86 9.98 -22.41
C SER A 516 -4.33 8.77 -21.61
N ASN A 517 -5.01 7.85 -22.30
CA ASN A 517 -5.89 6.83 -21.73
C ASN A 517 -5.24 5.60 -21.07
N LEU A 518 -3.95 5.57 -20.69
CA LEU A 518 -3.33 4.28 -20.32
C LEU A 518 -2.41 4.22 -19.10
N ILE A 519 -2.10 5.33 -18.40
CA ILE A 519 -1.20 5.25 -17.24
C ILE A 519 -2.00 5.14 -15.93
N ARG A 520 -1.74 4.08 -15.15
CA ARG A 520 -2.44 3.77 -13.87
C ARG A 520 -2.20 4.81 -12.77
N CYS A 521 -1.05 5.49 -12.81
CA CYS A 521 -0.60 6.50 -11.84
C CYS A 521 0.36 7.45 -12.57
N ARG A 522 -0.02 8.72 -12.81
CA ARG A 522 0.82 9.66 -13.56
C ARG A 522 1.90 10.31 -12.68
N SER A 523 1.54 10.58 -11.43
CA SER A 523 2.42 11.16 -10.42
C SER A 523 2.21 10.45 -9.10
N VAL A 524 3.28 9.99 -8.46
CA VAL A 524 3.22 9.44 -7.10
C VAL A 524 3.40 10.57 -6.09
N TYR A 525 2.37 10.81 -5.29
CA TYR A 525 2.35 11.86 -4.27
C TYR A 525 2.71 11.39 -2.88
N GLY A 526 2.72 10.08 -2.63
CA GLY A 526 2.96 9.56 -1.30
C GLY A 526 2.35 8.19 -1.05
N PHE A 527 2.15 7.87 0.23
CA PHE A 527 1.69 6.57 0.69
C PHE A 527 0.73 6.68 1.87
N ILE A 528 -0.21 5.74 1.94
CA ILE A 528 -1.13 5.54 3.05
C ILE A 528 -0.80 4.18 3.66
N LEU A 529 -0.45 4.19 4.95
CA LEU A 529 -0.02 3.03 5.70
C LEU A 529 -1.00 2.72 6.82
N GLU A 530 -1.50 1.50 6.85
CA GLU A 530 -2.33 0.97 7.93
C GLU A 530 -1.56 -0.15 8.63
N ARG A 531 -0.69 0.27 9.56
CA ARG A 531 0.37 -0.59 10.15
C ARG A 531 -0.17 -1.86 10.80
N ALA A 532 -1.32 -1.77 11.49
CA ALA A 532 -1.93 -2.91 12.17
C ALA A 532 -2.31 -4.06 11.20
N LEU A 533 -2.51 -3.76 9.92
CA LEU A 533 -2.85 -4.74 8.89
C LEU A 533 -1.74 -4.94 7.84
N GLY A 534 -0.62 -4.21 7.95
CA GLY A 534 0.45 -4.23 6.94
C GLY A 534 0.01 -3.74 5.56
N ILE A 535 -1.04 -2.90 5.48
CA ILE A 535 -1.52 -2.34 4.20
C ILE A 535 -0.70 -1.09 3.86
N ASN A 536 -0.33 -0.97 2.58
CA ASN A 536 0.38 0.16 2.01
C ASN A 536 -0.23 0.51 0.65
N GLU A 537 -0.91 1.64 0.57
CA GLU A 537 -1.53 2.16 -0.64
C GLU A 537 -0.76 3.37 -1.17
N THR A 538 -0.53 3.41 -2.48
CA THR A 538 0.17 4.53 -3.13
C THR A 538 -0.82 5.65 -3.46
N ILE A 539 -0.46 6.89 -3.13
CA ILE A 539 -1.24 8.08 -3.49
C ILE A 539 -0.83 8.49 -4.89
N CYS A 540 -1.77 8.40 -5.82
CA CYS A 540 -1.55 8.65 -7.24
C CYS A 540 -2.37 9.84 -7.72
N GLY A 541 -1.74 10.74 -8.48
CA GLY A 541 -2.37 11.89 -9.11
C GLY A 541 -2.34 11.87 -10.64
N GLY A 542 -2.80 12.98 -11.21
CA GLY A 542 -2.74 13.38 -12.62
C GLY A 542 -3.91 12.91 -13.49
N ARG A 543 -5.01 12.45 -12.88
CA ARG A 543 -6.17 11.89 -13.60
C ARG A 543 -7.41 12.75 -13.49
N ASN A 544 -7.91 12.90 -12.26
CA ASN A 544 -9.11 13.64 -11.94
C ASN A 544 -8.78 14.62 -10.82
N ARG A 545 -9.42 15.79 -10.87
CA ARG A 545 -9.25 16.83 -9.86
C ARG A 545 -9.61 16.32 -8.47
N ARG A 546 -10.62 15.45 -8.36
CA ARG A 546 -11.02 14.79 -7.12
C ARG A 546 -11.01 13.28 -7.31
N MET A 547 -10.49 12.54 -6.34
CA MET A 547 -10.41 11.08 -6.39
C MET A 547 -10.40 10.46 -5.00
N ALA A 548 -11.29 9.50 -4.74
CA ALA A 548 -11.23 8.69 -3.53
C ALA A 548 -9.92 7.88 -3.51
N LEU A 549 -9.14 8.03 -2.43
CA LEU A 549 -7.86 7.34 -2.26
C LEU A 549 -8.04 6.02 -1.51
N TYR A 550 -8.61 6.10 -0.31
CA TYR A 550 -8.62 4.97 0.62
C TYR A 550 -9.72 5.10 1.67
N THR A 551 -10.23 3.96 2.15
CA THR A 551 -11.06 3.89 3.36
C THR A 551 -10.44 2.85 4.28
N SER A 552 -10.07 3.29 5.49
CA SER A 552 -9.36 2.46 6.45
C SER A 552 -10.22 1.31 6.98
N LYS A 553 -9.57 0.21 7.35
CA LYS A 553 -10.20 -0.95 7.99
C LYS A 553 -10.05 -0.93 9.51
N THR A 554 -9.16 -0.10 10.01
CA THR A 554 -8.86 0.18 11.41
C THR A 554 -9.14 1.65 11.70
N ASN A 555 -9.03 2.04 12.96
CA ASN A 555 -9.23 3.41 13.40
C ASN A 555 -7.95 4.26 13.32
N SER A 556 -6.88 3.81 12.65
CA SER A 556 -5.64 4.58 12.54
C SER A 556 -4.98 4.39 11.18
N VAL A 557 -4.70 5.50 10.49
CA VAL A 557 -3.90 5.50 9.25
C VAL A 557 -2.76 6.48 9.33
N GLN A 558 -1.64 6.13 8.74
CA GLN A 558 -0.49 7.00 8.58
C GLN A 558 -0.41 7.47 7.13
N VAL A 559 -0.36 8.78 6.91
CA VAL A 559 -0.21 9.39 5.58
C VAL A 559 1.19 9.98 5.47
N GLN A 560 1.91 9.60 4.42
CA GLN A 560 3.23 10.10 4.05
C GLN A 560 3.13 10.79 2.70
N ILE A 561 3.54 12.06 2.62
CA ILE A 561 3.55 12.86 1.40
C ILE A 561 5.00 12.98 0.91
N ALA A 562 5.21 12.65 -0.36
CA ALA A 562 6.48 12.84 -1.03
C ALA A 562 6.74 14.33 -1.26
N LYS A 563 8.01 14.75 -1.12
CA LYS A 563 8.41 16.11 -1.41
C LYS A 563 8.34 16.34 -2.93
N LYS A 564 7.85 17.51 -3.32
CA LYS A 564 7.78 17.94 -4.72
C LYS A 564 9.17 17.97 -5.35
N LYS A 565 9.29 17.38 -6.55
CA LYS A 565 10.57 17.22 -7.28
C LYS A 565 10.93 18.44 -8.08
N THR A 566 9.95 18.93 -8.82
CA THR A 566 10.12 20.03 -9.76
C THR A 566 9.15 21.15 -9.42
N LYS A 567 9.53 22.39 -9.73
CA LYS A 567 8.63 23.53 -9.54
C LYS A 567 7.31 23.40 -10.34
N SER A 568 7.30 22.59 -11.40
CA SER A 568 6.17 22.40 -12.31
C SER A 568 5.11 21.39 -11.85
N GLU A 569 5.39 20.52 -10.87
CA GLU A 569 4.35 19.66 -10.28
C GLU A 569 3.29 20.54 -9.60
N GLY A 570 2.00 20.29 -9.81
CA GLY A 570 0.96 21.05 -9.11
C GLY A 570 0.97 20.75 -7.61
N GLU A 571 0.36 21.63 -6.82
CA GLU A 571 0.06 21.31 -5.42
C GLU A 571 -1.18 20.39 -5.35
N PHE A 572 -1.42 19.77 -4.20
CA PHE A 572 -2.60 18.96 -3.97
C PHE A 572 -2.99 18.97 -2.48
N LEU A 573 -4.24 18.60 -2.20
CA LEU A 573 -4.75 18.37 -0.86
C LEU A 573 -5.18 16.92 -0.69
N ILE A 574 -5.11 16.43 0.54
CA ILE A 574 -5.77 15.20 0.95
C ILE A 574 -6.80 15.58 2.00
N GLU A 575 -8.07 15.45 1.64
CA GLU A 575 -9.17 15.56 2.57
C GLU A 575 -9.29 14.24 3.33
N TYR A 576 -9.41 14.31 4.66
CA TYR A 576 -9.72 13.15 5.48
C TYR A 576 -11.01 13.37 6.25
N LYS A 577 -11.80 12.31 6.38
CA LYS A 577 -13.05 12.28 7.16
C LYS A 577 -13.12 11.00 7.96
N VAL A 578 -13.37 11.12 9.26
CA VAL A 578 -13.70 10.01 10.15
C VAL A 578 -15.17 9.67 9.92
N VAL A 579 -15.41 8.44 9.48
CA VAL A 579 -16.73 7.92 9.12
C VAL A 579 -17.11 6.71 9.97
N GLY A 580 -18.41 6.57 10.23
CA GLY A 580 -18.94 5.54 11.12
C GLY A 580 -18.95 5.96 12.58
N CYS A 581 -19.62 5.15 13.39
CA CYS A 581 -19.81 5.43 14.81
C CYS A 581 -18.74 4.74 15.65
N ALA A 582 -18.29 5.45 16.68
CA ALA A 582 -17.38 4.91 17.68
C ALA A 582 -18.02 3.70 18.37
N GLU A 583 -17.21 2.70 18.70
CA GLU A 583 -17.64 1.55 19.47
C GLU A 583 -18.26 2.00 20.79
N LEU A 584 -19.45 1.46 21.09
CA LEU A 584 -20.15 1.77 22.33
C LEU A 584 -19.47 1.04 23.47
N VAL A 585 -19.37 1.71 24.61
CA VAL A 585 -19.03 1.06 25.88
C VAL A 585 -20.36 0.59 26.48
N PRO A 586 -20.66 -0.72 26.49
CA PRO A 586 -21.92 -1.20 27.05
C PRO A 586 -22.04 -0.84 28.54
N PRO A 587 -23.26 -0.57 29.05
CA PRO A 587 -23.51 -0.46 30.49
C PRO A 587 -23.03 -1.70 31.24
N LYS A 588 -22.86 -1.60 32.57
CA LYS A 588 -22.56 -2.78 33.40
C LYS A 588 -23.66 -3.84 33.21
N TYR A 589 -23.26 -5.11 33.14
CA TYR A 589 -24.14 -6.27 32.91
C TYR A 589 -24.86 -6.27 31.55
N ALA A 590 -24.35 -5.50 30.59
CA ALA A 590 -24.83 -5.52 29.21
C ALA A 590 -23.76 -6.10 28.27
N TRP A 591 -24.21 -6.87 27.29
CA TRP A 591 -23.40 -7.28 26.15
C TRP A 591 -23.64 -6.34 24.97
N TYR A 592 -22.66 -6.26 24.07
CA TYR A 592 -22.72 -5.44 22.87
C TYR A 592 -22.30 -6.24 21.65
N LYS A 593 -23.06 -6.09 20.56
CA LYS A 593 -22.77 -6.74 19.27
C LYS A 593 -23.03 -5.76 18.13
N ARG A 594 -22.00 -5.51 17.32
CA ARG A 594 -22.11 -4.65 16.13
C ARG A 594 -22.41 -5.44 14.88
N GLU A 595 -23.36 -4.95 14.09
CA GLU A 595 -23.75 -5.49 12.79
C GLU A 595 -23.81 -4.36 11.76
N GLY A 596 -22.63 -3.98 11.24
CA GLY A 596 -22.48 -2.88 10.28
C GLY A 596 -22.82 -1.52 10.89
N ASN A 597 -23.91 -0.91 10.40
CA ASN A 597 -24.45 0.36 10.88
C ASN A 597 -25.48 0.19 12.01
N LYS A 598 -25.75 -1.03 12.47
CA LYS A 598 -26.58 -1.29 13.65
C LYS A 598 -25.73 -1.87 14.78
N ALA A 599 -26.13 -1.63 16.01
CA ALA A 599 -25.60 -2.33 17.17
C ALA A 599 -26.76 -2.81 18.02
N LEU A 600 -26.63 -4.05 18.49
CA LEU A 600 -27.51 -4.70 19.45
C LEU A 600 -26.82 -4.63 20.81
N ILE A 601 -27.56 -4.19 21.81
CA ILE A 601 -27.13 -4.12 23.20
C ILE A 601 -28.17 -4.88 24.00
N GLY A 602 -27.79 -5.87 24.78
CA GLY A 602 -28.73 -6.61 25.62
C GLY A 602 -28.19 -6.82 27.02
N CYS A 603 -29.06 -7.15 27.97
CA CYS A 603 -28.63 -7.48 29.33
C CYS A 603 -28.21 -8.95 29.43
N GLU A 604 -27.28 -9.25 30.35
CA GLU A 604 -26.87 -10.64 30.61
C GLU A 604 -27.94 -11.41 31.42
N ASP A 605 -28.64 -10.74 32.33
CA ASP A 605 -29.57 -11.36 33.28
C ASP A 605 -31.03 -11.40 32.81
N ASN A 606 -31.37 -10.72 31.71
CA ASN A 606 -32.74 -10.68 31.19
C ASN A 606 -32.75 -10.54 29.66
N ASP A 607 -33.88 -10.90 29.04
CA ASP A 607 -34.06 -10.88 27.57
C ASP A 607 -34.33 -9.46 27.01
N LYS A 608 -33.96 -8.38 27.74
CA LYS A 608 -34.10 -7.02 27.20
C LYS A 608 -32.96 -6.73 26.24
N GLU A 609 -33.34 -6.31 25.03
CA GLU A 609 -32.41 -5.89 23.99
C GLU A 609 -32.82 -4.53 23.41
N TRP A 610 -31.83 -3.73 23.06
CA TRP A 610 -31.96 -2.45 22.40
C TRP A 610 -31.19 -2.47 21.09
N THR A 611 -31.78 -1.89 20.05
CA THR A 611 -31.12 -1.68 18.76
C THR A 611 -30.84 -0.21 18.56
N VAL A 612 -29.58 0.13 18.34
CA VAL A 612 -29.17 1.49 17.96
C VAL A 612 -28.63 1.48 16.53
N THR A 613 -28.87 2.55 15.78
CA THR A 613 -28.43 2.71 14.39
C THR A 613 -27.45 3.87 14.27
N CYS A 614 -26.35 3.65 13.59
CA CYS A 614 -25.35 4.67 13.30
C CYS A 614 -25.83 5.59 12.19
N VAL A 615 -26.05 6.86 12.51
CA VAL A 615 -26.48 7.91 11.58
C VAL A 615 -25.52 9.09 11.75
N GLU A 616 -24.85 9.49 10.66
CA GLU A 616 -23.94 10.65 10.65
C GLU A 616 -22.90 10.63 11.79
N ASN A 617 -22.20 9.49 11.94
CA ASN A 617 -21.19 9.28 12.98
C ASN A 617 -21.69 9.29 14.43
N THR A 618 -23.01 9.24 14.65
CA THR A 618 -23.63 9.19 15.98
C THR A 618 -24.60 8.02 16.10
N TRP A 619 -24.56 7.30 17.22
CA TRP A 619 -25.56 6.26 17.48
C TRP A 619 -26.91 6.90 17.83
N LYS A 620 -27.97 6.47 17.14
CA LYS A 620 -29.36 6.88 17.36
C LYS A 620 -30.18 5.68 17.84
N GLY A 621 -30.97 5.88 18.88
CA GLY A 621 -31.78 4.87 19.56
C GLY A 621 -31.64 4.99 21.07
N GLU A 622 -32.51 4.32 21.80
CA GLU A 622 -32.51 4.34 23.27
C GLU A 622 -31.72 3.14 23.80
N ILE A 623 -30.87 3.40 24.80
CA ILE A 623 -30.12 2.36 25.51
C ILE A 623 -30.68 2.34 26.93
N GLY A 624 -31.38 1.26 27.29
CA GLY A 624 -31.87 1.09 28.65
C GLY A 624 -30.78 0.63 29.62
N ASN A 625 -31.12 0.64 30.91
CA ASN A 625 -30.21 0.27 31.99
C ASN A 625 -30.41 -1.21 32.39
N CYS A 626 -29.32 -1.98 32.49
CA CYS A 626 -29.34 -3.36 32.98
C CYS A 626 -29.23 -3.48 34.52
N SER A 627 -29.18 -2.38 35.26
CA SER A 627 -29.02 -2.39 36.74
C SER A 627 -30.30 -2.74 37.51
N GLU A 628 -31.47 -2.70 36.86
CA GLU A 628 -32.73 -3.03 37.53
C GLU A 628 -32.97 -4.54 37.46
N THR A 629 -33.03 -5.16 38.64
CA THR A 629 -33.37 -6.55 38.97
C THR A 629 -32.23 -7.54 39.23
N VAL A 630 -31.34 -7.21 40.17
CA VAL A 630 -30.81 -8.26 41.07
C VAL A 630 -31.93 -8.61 42.05
N ILE A 631 -32.92 -9.40 41.61
CA ILE A 631 -33.76 -10.14 42.54
C ILE A 631 -32.82 -11.16 43.17
N HIS A 632 -32.52 -10.99 44.46
CA HIS A 632 -31.78 -11.95 45.29
C HIS A 632 -32.36 -13.36 45.08
N ARG A 633 -31.80 -14.13 44.15
CA ARG A 633 -32.02 -15.58 44.10
C ARG A 633 -31.18 -16.15 45.21
N THR A 634 -31.86 -16.52 46.30
CA THR A 634 -31.31 -17.35 47.36
C THR A 634 -30.69 -18.61 46.75
N PRO A 635 -29.47 -19.00 47.16
CA PRO A 635 -28.78 -20.16 46.62
C PRO A 635 -29.56 -21.43 46.96
N VAL A 636 -30.18 -22.05 45.95
CA VAL A 636 -30.72 -23.41 46.07
C VAL A 636 -29.55 -24.38 45.94
N SER A 637 -29.25 -25.02 47.06
CA SER A 637 -28.27 -26.10 47.22
C SER A 637 -28.57 -27.26 46.24
N PRO A 638 -27.59 -27.72 45.44
CA PRO A 638 -27.75 -28.91 44.64
C PRO A 638 -27.63 -30.16 45.52
N GLN A 639 -28.76 -30.85 45.72
CA GLN A 639 -28.79 -32.18 46.32
C GLN A 639 -28.08 -33.19 45.43
N THR A 640 -27.08 -33.81 46.02
CA THR A 640 -26.26 -34.88 45.47
C THR A 640 -27.05 -36.18 45.56
N THR A 641 -27.66 -36.63 44.46
CA THR A 641 -28.20 -38.00 44.37
C THR A 641 -27.19 -38.89 43.66
N SER A 642 -26.44 -39.68 44.45
CA SER A 642 -25.60 -40.76 43.96
C SER A 642 -26.48 -41.94 43.54
N VAL A 643 -26.70 -42.11 42.23
CA VAL A 643 -27.30 -43.33 41.69
C VAL A 643 -26.21 -44.12 40.98
N GLY A 644 -25.93 -45.31 41.51
CA GLY A 644 -25.03 -46.28 40.92
C GLY A 644 -25.55 -46.73 39.55
N LEU A 645 -24.80 -46.43 38.50
CA LEU A 645 -25.11 -46.79 37.12
C LEU A 645 -23.83 -47.28 36.43
N THR A 646 -23.57 -48.58 36.52
CA THR A 646 -22.32 -49.20 36.02
C THR A 646 -22.46 -49.92 34.68
N SER A 647 -23.50 -49.67 33.88
CA SER A 647 -23.52 -50.16 32.49
C SER A 647 -24.30 -49.29 31.50
N VAL A 648 -25.40 -48.65 31.92
CA VAL A 648 -26.20 -47.80 31.02
C VAL A 648 -25.57 -46.41 30.80
N VAL A 649 -24.82 -45.86 31.77
CA VAL A 649 -24.11 -44.58 31.62
C VAL A 649 -22.93 -44.69 30.65
N ILE A 650 -22.28 -45.85 30.56
CA ILE A 650 -21.18 -46.05 29.61
C ILE A 650 -21.75 -46.07 28.18
N MET A 651 -22.88 -46.76 27.96
CA MET A 651 -23.57 -46.74 26.66
C MET A 651 -24.12 -45.35 26.32
N ALA A 652 -24.77 -44.67 27.27
CA ALA A 652 -25.26 -43.31 27.08
C ALA A 652 -24.13 -42.29 26.88
N GLY A 653 -22.97 -42.49 27.50
CA GLY A 653 -21.77 -41.66 27.31
C GLY A 653 -21.12 -41.87 25.94
N ILE A 654 -21.09 -43.12 25.44
CA ILE A 654 -20.59 -43.40 24.09
C ILE A 654 -21.54 -42.80 23.04
N ILE A 655 -22.85 -42.96 23.21
CA ILE A 655 -23.84 -42.36 22.30
C ILE A 655 -23.81 -40.83 22.38
N GLY A 656 -23.75 -40.27 23.59
CA GLY A 656 -23.69 -38.84 23.83
C GLY A 656 -22.43 -38.19 23.24
N SER A 657 -21.26 -38.80 23.42
CA SER A 657 -20.00 -38.31 22.85
C SER A 657 -19.99 -38.37 21.32
N ALA A 658 -20.57 -39.41 20.71
CA ALA A 658 -20.73 -39.50 19.26
C ALA A 658 -21.62 -38.38 18.71
N VAL A 659 -22.74 -38.07 19.37
CA VAL A 659 -23.64 -36.97 18.97
C VAL A 659 -22.93 -35.61 19.11
N VAL A 660 -22.23 -35.38 20.22
CA VAL A 660 -21.49 -34.12 20.44
C VAL A 660 -20.40 -33.93 19.40
N LEU A 661 -19.63 -34.97 19.06
CA LEU A 661 -18.60 -34.90 18.02
C LEU A 661 -19.20 -34.65 16.63
N SER A 662 -20.38 -35.21 16.33
CA SER A 662 -21.11 -34.95 15.09
C SER A 662 -21.59 -33.50 15.00
N VAL A 663 -22.11 -32.93 16.10
CA VAL A 663 -22.52 -31.51 16.14
C VAL A 663 -21.31 -30.58 15.99
N ILE A 664 -20.20 -30.86 16.67
CA ILE A 664 -18.98 -30.06 16.56
C ILE A 664 -18.44 -30.07 15.13
N THR A 665 -18.40 -31.22 14.45
CA THR A 665 -17.95 -31.30 13.05
C THR A 665 -18.85 -30.54 12.09
N ILE A 666 -20.17 -30.57 12.29
CA ILE A 666 -21.12 -29.75 11.51
C ILE A 666 -20.90 -28.26 11.77
N VAL A 667 -20.76 -27.85 13.04
CA VAL A 667 -20.54 -26.44 13.41
C VAL A 667 -19.23 -25.93 12.83
N ILE A 668 -18.13 -26.68 12.92
CA ILE A 668 -16.85 -26.34 12.30
C ILE A 668 -17.02 -26.23 10.78
N GLY A 669 -17.75 -27.15 10.15
CA GLY A 669 -18.06 -27.10 8.72
C GLY A 669 -18.83 -25.83 8.33
N VAL A 670 -19.87 -25.46 9.09
CA VAL A 670 -20.65 -24.24 8.88
C VAL A 670 -19.80 -22.98 9.10
N VAL A 671 -18.96 -22.96 10.13
CA VAL A 671 -18.04 -21.84 10.40
C VAL A 671 -17.01 -21.71 9.28
N TYR A 672 -16.45 -22.81 8.78
CA TYR A 672 -15.53 -22.81 7.64
C TYR A 672 -16.22 -22.31 6.37
N VAL A 673 -17.43 -22.79 6.07
CA VAL A 673 -18.21 -22.31 4.92
C VAL A 673 -18.55 -20.82 5.06
N LYS A 674 -18.91 -20.36 6.27
CA LYS A 674 -19.23 -18.94 6.54
C LYS A 674 -17.99 -18.05 6.48
N ARG A 675 -16.81 -18.57 6.81
CA ARG A 675 -15.53 -17.85 6.73
C ARG A 675 -14.96 -17.82 5.30
N TYR A 676 -15.39 -18.74 4.44
CA TYR A 676 -14.96 -18.81 3.04
C TYR A 676 -15.94 -18.11 2.06
N ARG A 677 -17.17 -17.87 2.50
CA ARG A 677 -18.17 -17.04 1.83
C ARG A 677 -17.81 -15.56 1.97
#